data_AF-A0A0W0X248-F1
#
_entry.id   AF-A0A0W0X248-F1
#
_cell.length_a   1.000
_cell.length_b   1.000
_cell.length_c   1.000
_cell.angle_alpha   90.00
_cell.angle_beta   90.00
_cell.angle_gamma   90.00
#
_symmetry.space_group_name_H-M   'P 1'
#
loop_
_entity.id
_entity.type
_entity.pdbx_description
1 polymer ?
#
loop_
_entity_poly.entity_id
_entity_poly.type
_entity_poly.pdbx_seq_one_letter_code
_entity_poly.pdbx_strand_id
1 'polypeptide(L)'
;MSKEKAQALYMQILAEQAKAQALANMNKLAFDPQGRILVDVEWPFEKIQEEFRTQFEEEINDQTELEEVLGQKISLVTTVSLDISVDEALKQKFYETVELALKKAGSPKDKAEKLATQFKSLPKGSIIALQQELHFHLALVSRVYQKAQKADKLNNKEQEMQAAHQAAMLRINKLVMGSLAQGLLESSSKRGGKINTAQLNKALDKARKAILPEAHLILLEEIARHTGQIISKADLETASIKKIAEQTTATPNDILHTTKKGLVVLIEGSENTAHKRVIGKQFAHRRIISHEMNSNNVVVANQNPRLQIRTPSPVVKEDLQNEEEYIQDASEKLGQIIKDYSLKGQLTADDTKPKAYVYNSYTAINDRLDDLTSKNRQTKSAIHILQGAHRYNALQLEKNAEDAVFCLVQNISVNGFGDTLGYDRGNALVQESTLMAELAMLHTISDIISDESLKVIRKKDKPGLESFETNEQKGKIKKVFELYKEFLSRPDREPFFADSPEGRKAILLIKELKADWRNEINFSSIDNIAENAKLGLKNIMANNLHWRHENAKIVQVLSVFSEKVSLGGCKSGNERAQAINGRVALLDDLLNKDEKDMPEMDVLYYLATTAQSGSPIAVNNIAALKKSVDALYNERGLQSAMSLVSLVDQGGPAKVEAKPEGLYVSRNFAEEKIDTIDNLSQKNSSRFQAHKKLTGMMFDAIDGNLQNWWARMKSTRLGVVGAVVGIVTVFPAAITAYNTYKDNKDKVAAVNCSREEAVKQYTPSIPMVSRGLAGLGCSGNAANFDDDRCGENTKGKAKDNEMGNKKGLGSTLTLVVEPDEDSEGPEYH
;
A
#
# COMPACT_ATOMS: atom_id res chain seq x y z
N MET A 1 -16.71 27.84 -2.95
CA MET A 1 -15.69 27.33 -2.01
C MET A 1 -14.53 26.67 -2.77
N SER A 2 -13.30 26.58 -2.22
CA SER A 2 -12.25 25.74 -2.84
C SER A 2 -12.43 24.27 -2.44
N LYS A 3 -12.20 23.35 -3.38
CA LYS A 3 -12.35 21.90 -3.19
C LYS A 3 -11.60 21.39 -1.95
N GLU A 4 -10.40 21.90 -1.72
CA GLU A 4 -9.52 21.49 -0.61
C GLU A 4 -10.09 21.89 0.76
N LYS A 5 -10.79 23.03 0.84
CA LYS A 5 -11.48 23.44 2.07
C LYS A 5 -12.69 22.58 2.35
N ALA A 6 -13.45 22.21 1.31
CA ALA A 6 -14.57 21.28 1.42
C ALA A 6 -14.11 19.91 1.94
N GLN A 7 -13.02 19.39 1.36
CA GLN A 7 -12.41 18.12 1.77
C GLN A 7 -11.92 18.16 3.23
N ALA A 8 -11.25 19.25 3.63
CA ALA A 8 -10.82 19.44 5.01
C ALA A 8 -12.00 19.44 5.99
N LEU A 9 -13.09 20.15 5.69
CA LEU A 9 -14.30 20.15 6.53
C LEU A 9 -14.93 18.75 6.61
N TYR A 10 -15.10 18.07 5.48
CA TYR A 10 -15.63 16.71 5.45
C TYR A 10 -14.81 15.75 6.35
N MET A 11 -13.48 15.81 6.25
CA MET A 11 -12.58 15.02 7.09
C MET A 11 -12.65 15.40 8.58
N GLN A 12 -12.83 16.69 8.91
CA GLN A 12 -13.08 17.15 10.28
C GLN A 12 -14.37 16.54 10.85
N ILE A 13 -15.47 16.59 10.11
CA ILE A 13 -16.78 16.08 10.54
C ILE A 13 -16.70 14.59 10.88
N LEU A 14 -16.05 13.80 10.02
CA LEU A 14 -15.84 12.37 10.23
C LEU A 14 -14.97 12.10 11.47
N ALA A 15 -13.88 12.85 11.66
CA ALA A 15 -13.00 12.71 12.82
C ALA A 15 -13.73 13.02 14.15
N GLU A 16 -14.55 14.07 14.17
CA GLU A 16 -15.35 14.43 15.34
C GLU A 16 -16.43 13.39 15.65
N GLN A 17 -17.09 12.87 14.62
CA GLN A 17 -18.11 11.85 14.78
C GLN A 17 -17.49 10.55 15.31
N ALA A 18 -16.32 10.15 14.80
CA ALA A 18 -15.57 9.01 15.32
C ALA A 18 -15.18 9.21 16.80
N LYS A 19 -14.71 10.41 17.17
CA LYS A 19 -14.39 10.75 18.56
C LYS A 19 -15.62 10.64 19.47
N ALA A 20 -16.76 11.20 19.05
CA ALA A 20 -18.00 11.15 19.82
C ALA A 20 -18.46 9.69 20.05
N GLN A 21 -18.43 8.86 19.01
CA GLN A 21 -18.77 7.44 19.11
C GLN A 21 -17.81 6.66 20.03
N ALA A 22 -16.50 6.97 19.97
CA ALA A 22 -15.51 6.36 20.84
C ALA A 22 -15.72 6.72 22.31
N LEU A 23 -16.03 7.98 22.61
CA LEU A 23 -16.32 8.45 23.97
C LEU A 23 -17.59 7.80 24.52
N ALA A 24 -18.64 7.67 23.71
CA ALA A 24 -19.87 6.97 24.10
C ALA A 24 -19.64 5.48 24.41
N ASN A 25 -18.61 4.87 23.80
CA ASN A 25 -18.31 3.44 23.92
C ASN A 25 -16.97 3.16 24.62
N MET A 26 -16.52 4.03 25.52
CA MET A 26 -15.17 3.99 26.12
C MET A 26 -14.76 2.65 26.78
N ASN A 27 -15.74 1.85 27.23
CA ASN A 27 -15.50 0.54 27.83
C ASN A 27 -15.43 -0.63 26.83
N LYS A 28 -15.66 -0.36 25.54
CA LYS A 28 -15.72 -1.33 24.44
C LYS A 28 -14.83 -0.88 23.28
N LEU A 29 -13.59 -0.48 23.59
CA LEU A 29 -12.61 -0.04 22.60
C LEU A 29 -11.51 -1.08 22.43
N ALA A 30 -11.15 -1.38 21.18
CA ALA A 30 -10.00 -2.20 20.85
C ALA A 30 -8.82 -1.27 20.49
N PHE A 31 -7.91 -1.08 21.44
CA PHE A 31 -6.76 -0.18 21.27
C PHE A 31 -5.63 -0.82 20.46
N ASP A 32 -5.11 -0.08 19.49
CA ASP A 32 -3.89 -0.44 18.80
C ASP A 32 -2.62 -0.05 19.61
N PRO A 33 -1.50 -0.80 19.53
CA PRO A 33 -0.23 -0.40 20.13
C PRO A 33 0.24 1.02 19.78
N GLN A 34 -0.15 1.57 18.64
CA GLN A 34 0.16 2.95 18.26
C GLN A 34 -0.64 4.00 19.07
N GLY A 35 -1.58 3.59 19.92
CA GLY A 35 -2.50 4.52 20.58
C GLY A 35 -3.59 4.98 19.63
N ARG A 36 -4.20 4.05 18.91
CA ARG A 36 -5.27 4.32 17.95
C ARG A 36 -6.46 3.42 18.20
N ILE A 37 -7.62 3.83 17.72
CA ILE A 37 -8.82 3.00 17.66
C ILE A 37 -9.42 3.12 16.27
N LEU A 38 -10.01 2.02 15.79
CA LEU A 38 -10.79 2.03 14.55
C LEU A 38 -12.25 2.23 14.91
N VAL A 39 -12.87 3.24 14.32
CA VAL A 39 -14.28 3.58 14.49
C VAL A 39 -14.91 3.72 13.13
N ASP A 40 -15.92 2.91 12.87
CA ASP A 40 -16.69 3.05 11.64
C ASP A 40 -17.73 4.14 11.80
N VAL A 41 -17.74 5.09 10.86
CA VAL A 41 -18.66 6.23 10.83
C VAL A 41 -19.57 6.09 9.63
N GLU A 42 -20.84 5.78 9.88
CA GLU A 42 -21.93 5.93 8.90
C GLU A 42 -22.03 7.38 8.43
N TRP A 43 -22.30 7.56 7.13
CA TRP A 43 -22.44 8.84 6.46
C TRP A 43 -23.31 9.83 7.25
N PRO A 44 -22.72 10.86 7.89
CA PRO A 44 -23.43 11.75 8.80
C PRO A 44 -24.07 12.91 8.02
N PHE A 45 -24.99 12.59 7.10
CA PHE A 45 -25.50 13.54 6.11
C PHE A 45 -26.06 14.83 6.72
N GLU A 46 -26.89 14.73 7.76
CA GLU A 46 -27.50 15.88 8.44
C GLU A 46 -26.45 16.85 8.99
N LYS A 47 -25.40 16.30 9.64
CA LYS A 47 -24.29 17.10 10.16
C LYS A 47 -23.46 17.72 9.04
N ILE A 48 -23.25 16.98 7.94
CA ILE A 48 -22.55 17.51 6.77
C ILE A 48 -23.31 18.69 6.18
N GLN A 49 -24.61 18.55 5.97
CA GLN A 49 -25.45 19.62 5.43
C GLN A 49 -25.46 20.85 6.34
N GLU A 50 -25.58 20.67 7.66
CA GLU A 50 -25.54 21.77 8.63
C GLU A 50 -24.20 22.52 8.61
N GLU A 51 -23.09 21.79 8.64
CA GLU A 51 -21.74 22.37 8.68
C GLU A 51 -21.36 23.06 7.37
N PHE A 52 -21.70 22.47 6.21
CA PHE A 52 -21.45 23.09 4.91
C PHE A 52 -22.26 24.38 4.73
N ARG A 53 -23.54 24.37 5.12
CA ARG A 53 -24.38 25.59 5.09
C ARG A 53 -23.81 26.66 6.02
N THR A 54 -23.37 26.28 7.20
CA THR A 54 -22.88 27.23 8.22
C THR A 54 -21.52 27.82 7.86
N GLN A 55 -20.60 27.00 7.34
CA GLN A 55 -19.23 27.43 7.08
C GLN A 55 -19.03 28.00 5.67
N PHE A 56 -19.84 27.58 4.69
CA PHE A 56 -19.64 27.92 3.29
C PHE A 56 -20.87 28.49 2.59
N GLU A 57 -22.00 28.65 3.28
CA GLU A 57 -23.27 29.09 2.68
C GLU A 57 -23.72 28.20 1.51
N GLU A 58 -23.34 26.92 1.54
CA GLU A 58 -23.57 25.96 0.46
C GLU A 58 -24.58 24.90 0.94
N GLU A 59 -25.69 24.75 0.20
CA GLU A 59 -26.68 23.71 0.47
C GLU A 59 -26.31 22.43 -0.28
N ILE A 60 -26.07 21.37 0.48
CA ILE A 60 -25.82 20.02 -0.04
C ILE A 60 -27.08 19.19 0.20
N ASN A 61 -27.76 18.77 -0.87
CA ASN A 61 -29.05 18.08 -0.81
C ASN A 61 -28.93 16.56 -0.85
N ASP A 62 -27.84 16.04 -1.41
CA ASP A 62 -27.61 14.60 -1.49
C ASP A 62 -26.11 14.23 -1.59
N GLN A 63 -25.85 12.92 -1.74
CA GLN A 63 -24.51 12.38 -1.90
C GLN A 63 -23.84 12.86 -3.17
N THR A 64 -24.57 12.94 -4.29
CA THR A 64 -23.99 13.29 -5.59
C THR A 64 -23.50 14.73 -5.60
N GLU A 65 -24.26 15.67 -5.06
CA GLU A 65 -23.83 17.06 -4.89
C GLU A 65 -22.58 17.16 -4.01
N LEU A 66 -22.53 16.40 -2.90
CA LEU A 66 -21.33 16.34 -2.05
C LEU A 66 -20.12 15.78 -2.81
N GLU A 67 -20.32 14.71 -3.58
CA GLU A 67 -19.26 14.08 -4.38
C GLU A 67 -18.69 15.04 -5.44
N GLU A 68 -19.55 15.87 -6.05
CA GLU A 68 -19.14 16.92 -6.98
C GLU A 68 -18.29 17.99 -6.29
N VAL A 69 -18.74 18.48 -5.13
CA VAL A 69 -18.04 19.49 -4.33
C VAL A 69 -16.68 18.98 -3.83
N LEU A 70 -16.64 17.74 -3.33
CA LEU A 70 -15.40 17.09 -2.90
C LEU A 70 -14.54 16.62 -4.10
N GLY A 71 -15.13 16.58 -5.29
CA GLY A 71 -14.57 16.04 -6.52
C GLY A 71 -14.17 14.58 -6.42
N GLN A 72 -14.83 13.77 -5.58
CA GLN A 72 -14.54 12.36 -5.35
C GLN A 72 -15.81 11.60 -4.98
N LYS A 73 -15.83 10.29 -5.26
CA LYS A 73 -16.86 9.40 -4.73
C LYS A 73 -16.66 9.23 -3.23
N ILE A 74 -17.76 9.07 -2.51
CA ILE A 74 -17.73 8.80 -1.07
C ILE A 74 -18.41 7.47 -0.77
N SER A 75 -17.85 6.75 0.19
CA SER A 75 -18.45 5.55 0.74
C SER A 75 -19.53 5.88 1.77
N LEU A 76 -20.53 5.01 1.90
CA LEU A 76 -21.57 5.13 2.94
C LEU A 76 -21.02 4.97 4.36
N VAL A 77 -19.87 4.32 4.51
CA VAL A 77 -19.14 4.20 5.77
C VAL A 77 -17.68 4.53 5.56
N THR A 78 -17.18 5.47 6.35
CA THR A 78 -15.75 5.69 6.52
C THR A 78 -15.24 4.99 7.78
N THR A 79 -14.21 4.15 7.66
CA THR A 79 -13.47 3.59 8.81
C THR A 79 -12.41 4.59 9.26
N VAL A 80 -12.61 5.20 10.43
CA VAL A 80 -11.71 6.20 11.00
C VAL A 80 -10.69 5.56 11.94
N SER A 81 -9.42 5.62 11.55
CA SER A 81 -8.25 5.38 12.40
C SER A 81 -7.98 6.61 13.25
N LEU A 82 -8.67 6.70 14.37
CA LEU A 82 -8.62 7.82 15.30
C LEU A 82 -7.39 7.72 16.20
N ASP A 83 -6.58 8.78 16.22
CA ASP A 83 -5.48 8.97 17.16
C ASP A 83 -6.04 9.41 18.51
N ILE A 84 -5.82 8.61 19.55
CA ILE A 84 -6.38 8.89 20.88
C ILE A 84 -5.79 10.15 21.52
N SER A 85 -4.65 10.64 21.04
CA SER A 85 -3.96 11.78 21.65
C SER A 85 -4.70 13.10 21.46
N VAL A 86 -5.71 13.14 20.58
CA VAL A 86 -6.61 14.28 20.38
C VAL A 86 -7.57 14.48 21.55
N ASP A 87 -7.73 13.48 22.43
CA ASP A 87 -8.65 13.52 23.57
C ASP A 87 -7.98 12.94 24.85
N GLU A 88 -8.02 13.67 25.96
CA GLU A 88 -7.33 13.24 27.18
C GLU A 88 -8.00 12.02 27.85
N ALA A 89 -9.30 11.83 27.72
CA ALA A 89 -9.99 10.69 28.33
C ALA A 89 -9.66 9.39 27.59
N LEU A 90 -9.68 9.39 26.26
CA LEU A 90 -9.26 8.25 25.45
C LEU A 90 -7.80 7.89 25.68
N LYS A 91 -6.93 8.91 25.72
CA LYS A 91 -5.50 8.77 26.01
C LYS A 91 -5.26 8.17 27.39
N GLN A 92 -5.94 8.65 28.43
CA GLN A 92 -5.85 8.10 29.77
C GLN A 92 -6.27 6.62 29.79
N LYS A 93 -7.42 6.29 29.20
CA LYS A 93 -7.95 4.93 29.13
C LYS A 93 -6.98 3.94 28.48
N PHE A 94 -6.31 4.37 27.41
CA PHE A 94 -5.30 3.55 26.74
C PHE A 94 -4.10 3.25 27.65
N TYR A 95 -3.52 4.27 28.28
CA TYR A 95 -2.34 4.05 29.12
C TYR A 95 -2.66 3.26 30.40
N GLU A 96 -3.86 3.41 30.97
CA GLU A 96 -4.37 2.53 32.04
C GLU A 96 -4.44 1.07 31.57
N THR A 97 -4.90 0.85 30.33
CA THR A 97 -4.96 -0.49 29.72
C THR A 97 -3.56 -1.09 29.53
N VAL A 98 -2.61 -0.29 29.05
CA VAL A 98 -1.19 -0.69 28.90
C VAL A 98 -0.57 -1.04 30.27
N GLU A 99 -0.80 -0.20 31.28
CA GLU A 99 -0.28 -0.43 32.64
C GLU A 99 -0.86 -1.71 33.25
N LEU A 100 -2.17 -1.94 33.09
CA LEU A 100 -2.83 -3.17 33.53
C LEU A 100 -2.25 -4.40 32.81
N ALA A 101 -2.00 -4.32 31.51
CA ALA A 101 -1.39 -5.39 30.74
C ALA A 101 0.05 -5.69 31.22
N LEU A 102 0.84 -4.66 31.52
CA LEU A 102 2.18 -4.79 32.10
C LEU A 102 2.15 -5.48 33.48
N LYS A 103 1.21 -5.12 34.35
CA LYS A 103 1.02 -5.78 35.65
C LYS A 103 0.68 -7.26 35.48
N LYS A 104 -0.25 -7.58 34.56
CA LYS A 104 -0.62 -8.97 34.24
C LYS A 104 0.53 -9.78 33.63
N ALA A 105 1.44 -9.12 32.91
CA ALA A 105 2.66 -9.73 32.38
C ALA A 105 3.78 -9.91 33.44
N GLY A 106 3.50 -9.63 34.71
CA GLY A 106 4.44 -9.85 35.82
C GLY A 106 5.34 -8.65 36.13
N SER A 107 5.07 -7.46 35.58
CA SER A 107 5.82 -6.25 35.93
C SER A 107 5.39 -5.71 37.30
N PRO A 108 6.33 -5.42 38.24
CA PRO A 108 6.02 -4.68 39.45
C PRO A 108 5.37 -3.32 39.14
N LYS A 109 4.52 -2.82 40.04
CA LYS A 109 3.73 -1.59 39.85
C LYS A 109 4.59 -0.40 39.37
N ASP A 110 5.64 -0.06 40.10
CA ASP A 110 6.51 1.08 39.78
C ASP A 110 7.20 0.92 38.41
N LYS A 111 7.56 -0.31 38.04
CA LYS A 111 8.16 -0.62 36.73
C LYS A 111 7.11 -0.51 35.62
N ALA A 112 5.88 -0.94 35.86
CA ALA A 112 4.79 -0.84 34.89
C ALA A 112 4.45 0.63 34.59
N GLU A 113 4.31 1.46 35.63
CA GLU A 113 4.05 2.90 35.50
C GLU A 113 5.20 3.61 34.75
N LYS A 114 6.45 3.29 35.11
CA LYS A 114 7.64 3.83 34.43
C LYS A 114 7.67 3.45 32.95
N LEU A 115 7.39 2.20 32.60
CA LEU A 115 7.38 1.73 31.22
C LEU A 115 6.23 2.33 30.41
N ALA A 116 5.02 2.42 30.98
CA ALA A 116 3.88 3.09 30.34
C ALA A 116 4.19 4.57 30.05
N THR A 117 4.87 5.24 30.98
CA THR A 117 5.31 6.64 30.82
C THR A 117 6.36 6.77 29.70
N GLN A 118 7.38 5.90 29.67
CA GLN A 118 8.35 5.90 28.58
C GLN A 118 7.71 5.57 27.23
N PHE A 119 6.76 4.64 27.22
CA PHE A 119 6.04 4.27 26.03
C PHE A 119 5.25 5.45 25.47
N LYS A 120 4.69 6.31 26.33
CA LYS A 120 3.97 7.52 25.92
C LYS A 120 4.80 8.48 25.07
N SER A 121 6.11 8.57 25.32
CA SER A 121 7.01 9.46 24.56
C SER A 121 7.58 8.85 23.28
N LEU A 122 7.30 7.59 22.97
CA LEU A 122 7.79 6.97 21.74
C LEU A 122 7.03 7.47 20.52
N PRO A 123 7.71 7.64 19.37
CA PRO A 123 7.06 7.99 18.11
C PRO A 123 6.16 6.84 17.63
N LYS A 124 4.85 7.07 17.66
CA LYS A 124 3.85 6.03 17.44
C LYS A 124 3.81 5.51 16.01
N GLY A 125 4.07 6.38 15.03
CA GLY A 125 4.10 6.01 13.62
C GLY A 125 5.25 5.08 13.20
N SER A 126 6.14 4.68 14.11
CA SER A 126 7.12 3.62 13.88
C SER A 126 6.77 2.28 14.53
N ILE A 127 5.73 2.21 15.36
CA ILE A 127 5.36 0.99 16.09
C ILE A 127 4.37 0.18 15.26
N ILE A 128 4.53 -1.15 15.19
CA ILE A 128 3.61 -2.03 14.44
C ILE A 128 2.16 -1.88 14.94
N ALA A 129 1.25 -1.60 14.01
CA ALA A 129 -0.18 -1.41 14.24
C ALA A 129 -0.94 -2.74 14.33
N LEU A 130 -0.55 -3.60 15.27
CA LEU A 130 -0.97 -5.00 15.30
C LEU A 130 -2.49 -5.20 15.42
N GLN A 131 -3.20 -4.33 16.17
CA GLN A 131 -4.66 -4.42 16.27
C GLN A 131 -5.32 -4.02 14.95
N GLN A 132 -4.81 -2.97 14.28
CA GLN A 132 -5.33 -2.53 13.00
C GLN A 132 -5.09 -3.58 11.91
N GLU A 133 -3.90 -4.18 11.87
CA GLU A 133 -3.59 -5.29 10.96
C GLU A 133 -4.55 -6.47 11.13
N LEU A 134 -4.82 -6.88 12.38
CA LEU A 134 -5.76 -7.97 12.69
C LEU A 134 -7.21 -7.60 12.36
N HIS A 135 -7.60 -6.33 12.52
CA HIS A 135 -8.92 -5.85 12.17
C HIS A 135 -9.19 -6.02 10.67
N PHE A 136 -8.33 -5.49 9.81
CA PHE A 136 -8.50 -5.60 8.35
C PHE A 136 -8.38 -7.05 7.87
N HIS A 137 -7.47 -7.82 8.46
CA HIS A 137 -7.32 -9.24 8.14
C HIS A 137 -8.56 -10.05 8.46
N LEU A 138 -9.13 -9.90 9.65
CA LEU A 138 -10.34 -10.65 10.00
C LEU A 138 -11.61 -10.10 9.34
N ALA A 139 -11.63 -8.82 8.95
CA ALA A 139 -12.70 -8.28 8.10
C ALA A 139 -12.69 -8.98 6.74
N LEU A 140 -11.51 -9.15 6.13
CA LEU A 140 -11.33 -9.96 4.92
C LEU A 140 -11.80 -11.41 5.15
N VAL A 141 -11.34 -12.08 6.20
CA VAL A 141 -11.73 -13.46 6.51
C VAL A 141 -13.25 -13.61 6.62
N SER A 142 -13.90 -12.67 7.31
CA SER A 142 -15.36 -12.61 7.45
C SER A 142 -16.05 -12.59 6.08
N ARG A 143 -15.57 -11.74 5.15
CA ARG A 143 -16.11 -11.66 3.78
C ARG A 143 -15.89 -12.93 2.98
N VAL A 144 -14.74 -13.59 3.13
CA VAL A 144 -14.49 -14.88 2.47
C VAL A 144 -15.47 -15.93 3.00
N TYR A 145 -15.72 -15.97 4.31
CA TYR A 145 -16.74 -16.88 4.86
C TYR A 145 -18.14 -16.60 4.33
N GLN A 146 -18.52 -15.33 4.16
CA GLN A 146 -19.82 -14.98 3.56
C GLN A 146 -19.91 -15.45 2.10
N LYS A 147 -18.87 -15.22 1.27
CA LYS A 147 -18.92 -15.54 -0.17
C LYS A 147 -18.64 -17.00 -0.52
N ALA A 148 -17.94 -17.75 0.33
CA ALA A 148 -17.46 -19.10 0.00
C ALA A 148 -18.43 -20.23 0.39
N GLN A 149 -19.59 -19.92 0.99
CA GLN A 149 -20.49 -20.94 1.51
C GLN A 149 -21.41 -21.54 0.46
N LYS A 150 -21.48 -22.87 0.40
CA LYS A 150 -22.38 -23.61 -0.50
C LYS A 150 -23.86 -23.50 -0.17
N ALA A 151 -24.17 -23.34 1.12
CA ALA A 151 -25.51 -23.48 1.66
C ALA A 151 -26.15 -22.13 2.03
N ASP A 152 -25.55 -21.02 1.59
CA ASP A 152 -26.04 -19.65 1.82
C ASP A 152 -26.38 -19.33 3.30
N LYS A 153 -25.77 -20.04 4.26
CA LYS A 153 -26.09 -19.94 5.71
C LYS A 153 -25.85 -18.53 6.28
N LEU A 154 -24.96 -17.78 5.63
CA LEU A 154 -24.58 -16.42 5.99
C LEU A 154 -25.08 -15.35 4.99
N ASN A 155 -25.87 -15.71 3.98
CA ASN A 155 -26.48 -14.72 3.10
C ASN A 155 -27.44 -13.82 3.88
N ASN A 156 -27.40 -12.52 3.59
CA ASN A 156 -28.22 -11.49 4.25
C ASN A 156 -27.96 -11.36 5.77
N LYS A 157 -26.78 -11.76 6.26
CA LYS A 157 -26.36 -11.64 7.67
C LYS A 157 -25.22 -10.63 7.85
N GLU A 158 -25.17 -9.60 7.03
CA GLU A 158 -24.07 -8.64 7.01
C GLU A 158 -23.95 -7.89 8.34
N GLN A 159 -25.08 -7.56 8.98
CA GLN A 159 -25.08 -6.88 10.27
C GLN A 159 -24.56 -7.79 11.39
N GLU A 160 -25.00 -9.04 11.44
CA GLU A 160 -24.56 -10.02 12.42
C GLU A 160 -23.08 -10.38 12.24
N MET A 161 -22.61 -10.49 10.99
CA MET A 161 -21.20 -10.71 10.68
C MET A 161 -20.34 -9.52 11.09
N GLN A 162 -20.84 -8.30 10.94
CA GLN A 162 -20.17 -7.11 11.44
C GLN A 162 -20.13 -7.07 12.96
N ALA A 163 -21.23 -7.43 13.64
CA ALA A 163 -21.26 -7.55 15.08
C ALA A 163 -20.27 -8.62 15.60
N ALA A 164 -20.21 -9.77 14.91
CA ALA A 164 -19.26 -10.84 15.21
C ALA A 164 -17.80 -10.35 15.08
N HIS A 165 -17.49 -9.62 14.01
CA HIS A 165 -16.16 -9.05 13.81
C HIS A 165 -15.79 -8.05 14.91
N GLN A 166 -16.68 -7.11 15.25
CA GLN A 166 -16.46 -6.14 16.33
C GLN A 166 -16.25 -6.83 17.69
N ALA A 167 -17.07 -7.83 18.01
CA ALA A 167 -16.92 -8.63 19.23
C ALA A 167 -15.59 -9.39 19.27
N ALA A 168 -15.17 -9.95 18.12
CA ALA A 168 -13.91 -10.67 17.99
C ALA A 168 -12.73 -9.72 18.22
N MET A 169 -12.79 -8.51 17.68
CA MET A 169 -11.75 -7.49 17.87
C MET A 169 -11.54 -7.13 19.34
N LEU A 170 -12.60 -7.05 20.15
CA LEU A 170 -12.49 -6.80 21.59
C LEU A 170 -11.81 -7.94 22.34
N ARG A 171 -12.08 -9.19 21.97
CA ARG A 171 -11.41 -10.37 22.55
C ARG A 171 -9.94 -10.43 22.15
N ILE A 172 -9.65 -10.21 20.86
CA ILE A 172 -8.30 -10.18 20.30
C ILE A 172 -7.47 -9.06 20.91
N ASN A 173 -8.07 -7.92 21.24
CA ASN A 173 -7.37 -6.81 21.86
C ASN A 173 -6.67 -7.17 23.17
N LYS A 174 -7.23 -8.11 23.94
CA LYS A 174 -6.58 -8.65 25.14
C LYS A 174 -5.26 -9.35 24.81
N LEU A 175 -5.20 -10.10 23.71
CA LEU A 175 -3.99 -10.78 23.22
C LEU A 175 -2.96 -9.77 22.69
N VAL A 176 -3.43 -8.75 21.97
CA VAL A 176 -2.58 -7.68 21.44
C VAL A 176 -1.97 -6.85 22.57
N MET A 177 -2.76 -6.39 23.54
CA MET A 177 -2.25 -5.65 24.71
C MET A 177 -1.31 -6.50 25.57
N GLY A 178 -1.58 -7.80 25.71
CA GLY A 178 -0.67 -8.73 26.38
C GLY A 178 0.68 -8.84 25.65
N SER A 179 0.66 -8.93 24.31
CA SER A 179 1.87 -8.99 23.49
C SER A 179 2.65 -7.67 23.48
N LEU A 180 1.95 -6.54 23.48
CA LEU A 180 2.56 -5.22 23.67
C LEU A 180 3.29 -5.14 25.01
N ALA A 181 2.63 -5.52 26.11
CA ALA A 181 3.24 -5.53 27.44
C ALA A 181 4.51 -6.40 27.49
N GLN A 182 4.48 -7.60 26.91
CA GLN A 182 5.66 -8.46 26.80
C GLN A 182 6.76 -7.81 25.98
N GLY A 183 6.44 -7.23 24.82
CA GLY A 183 7.40 -6.52 23.97
C GLY A 183 8.04 -5.31 24.68
N LEU A 184 7.29 -4.57 25.50
CA LEU A 184 7.82 -3.46 26.30
C LEU A 184 8.78 -3.95 27.40
N LEU A 185 8.50 -5.08 28.02
CA LEU A 185 9.40 -5.71 29.00
C LEU A 185 10.69 -6.22 28.36
N GLU A 186 10.59 -6.88 27.21
CA GLU A 186 11.74 -7.40 26.47
C GLU A 186 12.64 -6.27 25.95
N SER A 187 12.05 -5.26 25.30
CA SER A 187 12.77 -4.14 24.69
C SER A 187 13.41 -3.16 25.68
N SER A 188 13.02 -3.19 26.95
CA SER A 188 13.60 -2.36 28.02
C SER A 188 14.69 -3.06 28.83
N SER A 189 14.90 -4.37 28.62
CA SER A 189 15.74 -5.21 29.47
C SER A 189 17.25 -4.88 29.45
N LYS A 190 17.79 -4.36 28.35
CA LYS A 190 19.25 -4.21 28.14
C LYS A 190 19.80 -2.78 28.20
N ARG A 191 18.96 -1.74 28.13
CA ARG A 191 19.39 -0.33 27.97
C ARG A 191 19.05 0.55 29.18
N GLY A 192 19.42 0.12 30.39
CA GLY A 192 19.11 0.88 31.62
C GLY A 192 17.60 1.13 31.82
N GLY A 193 16.76 0.25 31.28
CA GLY A 193 15.30 0.37 31.32
C GLY A 193 14.69 1.25 30.23
N LYS A 194 15.45 1.77 29.25
CA LYS A 194 14.93 2.49 28.08
C LYS A 194 14.39 1.54 27.02
N ILE A 195 13.22 1.85 26.46
CA ILE A 195 12.59 1.05 25.39
C ILE A 195 13.37 1.20 24.08
N ASN A 196 13.66 0.07 23.42
CA ASN A 196 14.20 0.00 22.07
C ASN A 196 13.07 -0.33 21.07
N THR A 197 12.71 0.61 20.19
CA THR A 197 11.63 0.46 19.21
C THR A 197 11.84 -0.71 18.25
N ALA A 198 13.05 -0.90 17.71
CA ALA A 198 13.38 -2.04 16.86
C ALA A 198 13.16 -3.38 17.57
N GLN A 199 13.51 -3.49 18.86
CA GLN A 199 13.24 -4.70 19.65
C GLN A 199 11.75 -4.89 19.95
N LEU A 200 11.04 -3.80 20.27
CA LEU A 200 9.59 -3.83 20.45
C LEU A 200 8.89 -4.33 19.18
N ASN A 201 9.26 -3.82 18.01
CA ASN A 201 8.68 -4.25 16.74
C ASN A 201 9.05 -5.69 16.38
N LYS A 202 10.25 -6.18 16.71
CA LYS A 202 10.57 -7.61 16.58
C LYS A 202 9.66 -8.49 17.45
N ALA A 203 9.33 -8.05 18.66
CA ALA A 203 8.38 -8.76 19.53
C ALA A 203 6.95 -8.72 18.97
N LEU A 204 6.50 -7.58 18.46
CA LEU A 204 5.17 -7.44 17.84
C LEU A 204 5.05 -8.23 16.53
N ASP A 205 6.09 -8.29 15.69
CA ASP A 205 6.12 -9.15 14.50
C ASP A 205 6.08 -10.64 14.88
N LYS A 206 6.76 -11.05 15.96
CA LYS A 206 6.61 -12.40 16.50
C LYS A 206 5.17 -12.66 17.00
N ALA A 207 4.54 -11.66 17.61
CA ALA A 207 3.16 -11.74 18.07
C ALA A 207 2.16 -11.93 16.91
N ARG A 208 2.42 -11.37 15.70
CA ARG A 208 1.64 -11.69 14.49
C ARG A 208 1.51 -13.19 14.28
N LYS A 209 2.62 -13.93 14.36
CA LYS A 209 2.61 -15.39 14.20
C LYS A 209 1.86 -16.10 15.33
N ALA A 210 1.94 -15.59 16.56
CA ALA A 210 1.38 -16.24 17.74
C ALA A 210 -0.13 -16.01 17.89
N ILE A 211 -0.61 -14.79 17.61
CA ILE A 211 -2.02 -14.40 17.80
C ILE A 211 -2.90 -14.89 16.67
N LEU A 212 -2.38 -14.91 15.44
CA LEU A 212 -3.19 -15.13 14.23
C LEU A 212 -4.03 -16.42 14.28
N PRO A 213 -3.52 -17.61 14.70
CA PRO A 213 -4.34 -18.81 14.79
C PRO A 213 -5.52 -18.66 15.77
N GLU A 214 -5.27 -18.07 16.95
CA GLU A 214 -6.29 -17.83 17.98
C GLU A 214 -7.31 -16.79 17.52
N ALA A 215 -6.88 -15.76 16.79
CA ALA A 215 -7.74 -14.75 16.21
C ALA A 215 -8.79 -15.34 15.24
N HIS A 216 -8.41 -16.30 14.40
CA HIS A 216 -9.36 -17.00 13.54
C HIS A 216 -10.37 -17.86 14.33
N LEU A 217 -9.92 -18.52 15.41
CA LEU A 217 -10.83 -19.27 16.29
C LEU A 217 -11.85 -18.37 16.97
N ILE A 218 -11.39 -17.26 17.54
CA ILE A 218 -12.24 -16.24 18.14
C ILE A 218 -13.29 -15.77 17.14
N LEU A 219 -12.89 -15.47 15.90
CA LEU A 219 -13.85 -15.03 14.87
C LEU A 219 -14.92 -16.09 14.59
N LEU A 220 -14.55 -17.36 14.43
CA LEU A 220 -15.51 -18.44 14.19
C LEU A 220 -16.51 -18.61 15.36
N GLU A 221 -16.03 -18.47 16.60
CA GLU A 221 -16.89 -18.49 17.78
C GLU A 221 -17.85 -17.30 17.82
N GLU A 222 -17.38 -16.09 17.48
CA GLU A 222 -18.26 -14.92 17.40
C GLU A 222 -19.27 -15.03 16.26
N ILE A 223 -18.88 -15.57 15.10
CA ILE A 223 -19.81 -15.85 14.01
C ILE A 223 -20.91 -16.79 14.52
N ALA A 224 -20.56 -17.87 15.20
CA ALA A 224 -21.54 -18.79 15.77
C ALA A 224 -22.46 -18.09 16.79
N ARG A 225 -21.91 -17.25 17.66
CA ARG A 225 -22.67 -16.49 18.68
C ARG A 225 -23.60 -15.45 18.08
N HIS A 226 -23.23 -14.82 16.99
CA HIS A 226 -24.00 -13.70 16.43
C HIS A 226 -24.89 -14.09 15.26
N THR A 227 -24.64 -15.22 14.59
CA THR A 227 -25.42 -15.68 13.42
C THR A 227 -26.19 -16.98 13.67
N GLY A 228 -25.87 -17.69 14.75
CA GLY A 228 -26.38 -19.02 15.07
C GLY A 228 -25.84 -20.12 14.16
N GLN A 229 -24.85 -19.83 13.31
CA GLN A 229 -24.31 -20.76 12.31
C GLN A 229 -22.92 -21.24 12.67
N ILE A 230 -22.71 -22.56 12.63
CA ILE A 230 -21.38 -23.16 12.73
C ILE A 230 -20.86 -23.39 11.31
N ILE A 231 -19.70 -22.78 11.01
CA ILE A 231 -18.98 -23.01 9.76
C ILE A 231 -18.13 -24.28 9.91
N SER A 232 -18.38 -25.26 9.04
CA SER A 232 -17.64 -26.50 8.94
C SER A 232 -16.80 -26.55 7.66
N LYS A 233 -15.87 -27.52 7.56
CA LYS A 233 -15.12 -27.72 6.31
C LYS A 233 -16.00 -28.09 5.13
N ALA A 234 -17.11 -28.79 5.37
CA ALA A 234 -18.05 -29.18 4.31
C ALA A 234 -18.78 -27.98 3.70
N ASP A 235 -18.86 -26.86 4.44
CA ASP A 235 -19.46 -25.62 3.95
C ASP A 235 -18.54 -24.86 2.98
N LEU A 236 -17.26 -25.24 2.88
CA LEU A 236 -16.21 -24.51 2.18
C LEU A 236 -15.64 -25.33 1.00
N GLU A 237 -15.57 -24.74 -0.19
CA GLU A 237 -14.87 -25.36 -1.33
C GLU A 237 -13.39 -24.95 -1.38
N THR A 238 -12.50 -25.87 -1.02
CA THR A 238 -11.05 -25.61 -0.98
C THR A 238 -10.48 -25.04 -2.29
N ALA A 239 -10.96 -25.51 -3.45
CA ALA A 239 -10.50 -25.07 -4.76
C ALA A 239 -10.95 -23.64 -5.12
N SER A 240 -12.03 -23.13 -4.52
CA SER A 240 -12.58 -21.80 -4.81
C SER A 240 -12.15 -20.72 -3.80
N ILE A 241 -11.83 -21.09 -2.54
CA ILE A 241 -11.54 -20.12 -1.48
C ILE A 241 -10.34 -19.23 -1.79
N LYS A 242 -9.25 -19.76 -2.36
CA LYS A 242 -8.09 -18.93 -2.71
C LYS A 242 -8.47 -17.84 -3.72
N LYS A 243 -9.24 -18.21 -4.75
CA LYS A 243 -9.74 -17.29 -5.77
C LYS A 243 -10.73 -16.28 -5.17
N ILE A 244 -11.65 -16.72 -4.31
CA ILE A 244 -12.59 -15.84 -3.61
C ILE A 244 -11.84 -14.85 -2.71
N ALA A 245 -10.85 -15.32 -1.97
CA ALA A 245 -10.00 -14.48 -1.13
C ALA A 245 -9.28 -13.42 -1.97
N GLU A 246 -8.61 -13.81 -3.06
CA GLU A 246 -7.97 -12.89 -4.00
C GLU A 246 -8.95 -11.86 -4.60
N GLN A 247 -10.24 -12.17 -4.72
CA GLN A 247 -11.29 -11.28 -5.22
C GLN A 247 -11.95 -10.41 -4.14
N THR A 248 -11.67 -10.65 -2.85
CA THR A 248 -12.35 -9.99 -1.71
C THR A 248 -11.40 -9.28 -0.75
N THR A 249 -10.10 -9.24 -1.05
CA THR A 249 -9.09 -8.63 -0.16
C THR A 249 -9.20 -7.12 0.03
N ALA A 250 -9.97 -6.43 -0.81
CA ALA A 250 -10.04 -4.98 -0.85
C ALA A 250 -11.29 -4.45 -0.15
N THR A 251 -11.17 -3.50 0.79
CA THR A 251 -12.34 -2.87 1.44
C THR A 251 -12.93 -1.76 0.56
N PRO A 252 -14.27 -1.71 0.39
CA PRO A 252 -14.97 -0.62 -0.30
C PRO A 252 -15.20 0.60 0.58
N ASN A 253 -14.90 0.54 1.87
CA ASN A 253 -14.98 1.70 2.75
C ASN A 253 -13.84 2.65 2.50
N ASP A 254 -14.12 3.95 2.57
CA ASP A 254 -13.07 4.95 2.74
C ASP A 254 -12.44 4.81 4.12
N ILE A 255 -11.17 5.21 4.21
CA ILE A 255 -10.43 5.18 5.47
C ILE A 255 -9.82 6.53 5.76
N LEU A 256 -10.15 7.06 6.93
CA LEU A 256 -9.61 8.31 7.43
C LEU A 256 -8.60 8.03 8.53
N HIS A 257 -7.37 8.49 8.40
CA HIS A 257 -6.34 8.41 9.43
C HIS A 257 -6.03 9.81 9.97
N THR A 258 -6.23 10.03 11.27
CA THR A 258 -6.01 11.34 11.92
C THR A 258 -4.69 11.36 12.68
N THR A 259 -3.86 12.38 12.59
CA THR A 259 -2.65 12.50 13.44
C THR A 259 -2.67 13.83 14.15
N LYS A 260 -2.53 13.86 15.47
CA LYS A 260 -2.49 15.14 16.20
C LYS A 260 -1.27 15.96 15.78
N LYS A 261 -1.49 17.24 15.43
CA LYS A 261 -0.42 18.16 14.96
C LYS A 261 0.37 17.59 13.78
N GLY A 262 -0.32 16.95 12.84
CA GLY A 262 0.28 16.36 11.65
C GLY A 262 -0.78 16.03 10.61
N LEU A 263 -0.51 15.08 9.72
CA LEU A 263 -1.44 14.80 8.63
C LEU A 263 -2.71 14.04 9.02
N VAL A 264 -3.81 14.48 8.40
CA VAL A 264 -5.05 13.73 8.23
C VAL A 264 -5.12 13.22 6.79
N VAL A 265 -5.31 11.93 6.63
CA VAL A 265 -5.27 11.27 5.32
C VAL A 265 -6.54 10.49 5.08
N LEU A 266 -7.21 10.75 3.96
CA LEU A 266 -8.33 9.97 3.46
C LEU A 266 -7.85 9.07 2.32
N ILE A 267 -8.15 7.78 2.41
CA ILE A 267 -7.85 6.75 1.41
C ILE A 267 -9.18 6.22 0.89
N GLU A 268 -9.38 6.30 -0.42
CA GLU A 268 -10.61 5.86 -1.08
C GLU A 268 -10.81 4.33 -1.00
N GLY A 269 -12.06 3.94 -0.76
CA GLY A 269 -12.54 2.57 -0.83
C GLY A 269 -12.55 1.96 -2.24
N SER A 270 -12.41 0.64 -2.36
CA SER A 270 -12.57 -0.06 -3.64
C SER A 270 -12.90 -1.53 -3.44
N GLU A 271 -13.81 -2.06 -4.25
CA GLU A 271 -14.07 -3.51 -4.35
C GLU A 271 -13.02 -4.23 -5.20
N ASN A 272 -12.27 -3.50 -6.04
CA ASN A 272 -11.24 -4.08 -6.88
C ASN A 272 -9.98 -4.35 -6.04
N THR A 273 -9.44 -5.55 -6.16
CA THR A 273 -8.21 -5.96 -5.47
C THR A 273 -7.00 -5.86 -6.38
N ALA A 274 -5.82 -5.57 -5.84
CA ALA A 274 -4.58 -5.63 -6.60
C ALA A 274 -4.21 -7.03 -7.13
N HIS A 275 -4.81 -8.07 -6.57
CA HIS A 275 -4.58 -9.46 -7.00
C HIS A 275 -5.47 -9.86 -8.17
N LYS A 276 -6.65 -9.24 -8.30
CA LYS A 276 -7.59 -9.43 -9.42
C LYS A 276 -7.31 -8.43 -10.54
N ARG A 277 -6.27 -8.70 -11.34
CA ARG A 277 -5.94 -7.94 -12.56
C ARG A 277 -6.51 -8.66 -13.77
N VAL A 278 -7.72 -8.28 -14.16
CA VAL A 278 -8.46 -8.82 -15.33
C VAL A 278 -8.40 -7.86 -16.51
N ILE A 279 -8.84 -8.30 -17.68
CA ILE A 279 -8.97 -7.46 -18.88
C ILE A 279 -10.03 -6.38 -18.64
N GLY A 280 -9.79 -5.18 -19.18
CA GLY A 280 -10.75 -4.10 -19.25
C GLY A 280 -10.72 -3.17 -18.04
N LYS A 281 -11.87 -2.56 -17.73
CA LYS A 281 -11.96 -1.41 -16.81
C LYS A 281 -11.88 -1.78 -15.32
N GLN A 282 -11.94 -3.05 -14.96
CA GLN A 282 -11.88 -3.49 -13.56
C GLN A 282 -10.42 -3.60 -13.10
N PHE A 283 -9.89 -2.55 -12.46
CA PHE A 283 -8.58 -2.57 -11.82
C PHE A 283 -8.58 -1.75 -10.52
N ALA A 284 -7.65 -2.05 -9.61
CA ALA A 284 -7.67 -1.57 -8.23
C ALA A 284 -6.95 -0.23 -8.04
N HIS A 285 -7.59 0.88 -8.36
CA HIS A 285 -7.06 2.21 -8.07
C HIS A 285 -7.76 2.85 -6.87
N ARG A 286 -7.03 3.69 -6.11
CA ARG A 286 -7.55 4.41 -4.95
C ARG A 286 -6.94 5.80 -4.88
N ARG A 287 -7.77 6.80 -4.65
CA ARG A 287 -7.32 8.15 -4.31
C ARG A 287 -6.77 8.21 -2.88
N ILE A 288 -5.77 9.05 -2.70
CA ILE A 288 -5.21 9.45 -1.41
C ILE A 288 -5.26 10.97 -1.33
N ILE A 289 -5.90 11.51 -0.29
CA ILE A 289 -5.99 12.94 0.00
C ILE A 289 -5.34 13.20 1.36
N SER A 290 -4.48 14.21 1.44
CA SER A 290 -3.82 14.64 2.69
C SER A 290 -4.13 16.10 3.01
N HIS A 291 -4.48 16.34 4.26
CA HIS A 291 -4.70 17.64 4.88
C HIS A 291 -3.97 17.70 6.23
N GLU A 292 -3.85 18.87 6.82
CA GLU A 292 -3.16 19.05 8.09
C GLU A 292 -4.18 19.11 9.24
N MET A 293 -3.86 18.51 10.39
CA MET A 293 -4.54 18.78 11.65
C MET A 293 -3.68 19.74 12.48
N ASN A 294 -4.18 20.95 12.67
CA ASN A 294 -3.45 21.98 13.40
C ASN A 294 -3.42 21.72 14.94
N SER A 295 -2.81 22.64 15.68
CA SER A 295 -2.67 22.56 17.15
C SER A 295 -4.00 22.54 17.92
N ASN A 296 -5.08 23.03 17.33
CA ASN A 296 -6.44 23.03 17.89
C ASN A 296 -7.25 21.79 17.50
N ASN A 297 -6.62 20.79 16.86
CA ASN A 297 -7.27 19.60 16.30
C ASN A 297 -8.32 19.92 15.23
N VAL A 298 -8.10 20.98 14.45
CA VAL A 298 -8.93 21.34 13.29
C VAL A 298 -8.20 20.92 12.02
N VAL A 299 -8.92 20.23 11.12
CA VAL A 299 -8.41 19.89 9.79
C VAL A 299 -8.42 21.13 8.89
N VAL A 300 -7.27 21.46 8.32
CA VAL A 300 -7.06 22.58 7.41
C VAL A 300 -6.50 22.09 6.08
N ALA A 301 -6.84 22.79 5.01
CA ALA A 301 -6.40 22.46 3.66
C ALA A 301 -4.86 22.49 3.57
N ASN A 302 -4.29 21.46 2.94
CA ASN A 302 -2.86 21.35 2.71
C ASN A 302 -2.36 22.49 1.80
N GLN A 303 -1.19 23.05 2.10
CA GLN A 303 -0.55 24.10 1.28
C GLN A 303 -0.17 23.62 -0.13
N ASN A 304 0.07 22.31 -0.31
CA ASN A 304 0.36 21.69 -1.59
C ASN A 304 -0.67 20.60 -1.92
N PRO A 305 -1.90 20.97 -2.34
CA PRO A 305 -2.90 19.99 -2.69
C PRO A 305 -2.50 19.27 -3.98
N ARG A 306 -2.33 17.95 -3.87
CA ARG A 306 -2.08 17.07 -5.02
C ARG A 306 -3.02 15.89 -5.02
N LEU A 307 -3.27 15.38 -6.21
CA LEU A 307 -4.02 14.15 -6.38
C LEU A 307 -3.06 12.97 -6.48
N GLN A 308 -2.97 12.22 -5.39
CA GLN A 308 -2.20 10.97 -5.37
C GLN A 308 -3.16 9.81 -5.61
N ILE A 309 -2.84 8.97 -6.59
CA ILE A 309 -3.58 7.77 -6.93
C ILE A 309 -2.65 6.59 -6.76
N ARG A 310 -3.06 5.61 -5.97
CA ARG A 310 -2.40 4.32 -5.91
C ARG A 310 -3.06 3.37 -6.92
N THR A 311 -2.26 2.60 -7.64
CA THR A 311 -2.72 1.49 -8.50
C THR A 311 -1.73 0.31 -8.45
N PRO A 312 -2.16 -0.95 -8.61
CA PRO A 312 -1.24 -2.00 -9.05
C PRO A 312 -0.80 -1.74 -10.50
N SER A 313 0.14 -2.54 -10.99
CA SER A 313 0.46 -2.55 -12.43
C SER A 313 -0.83 -2.67 -13.26
N PRO A 314 -1.05 -1.79 -14.26
CA PRO A 314 -2.24 -1.85 -15.11
C PRO A 314 -2.25 -3.09 -16.00
N VAL A 315 -1.11 -3.76 -16.16
CA VAL A 315 -0.99 -4.97 -16.99
C VAL A 315 -1.74 -6.13 -16.33
N VAL A 316 -2.65 -6.75 -17.10
CA VAL A 316 -3.37 -7.97 -16.73
C VAL A 316 -2.40 -9.10 -16.32
N LYS A 317 -2.84 -9.96 -15.40
CA LYS A 317 -2.01 -11.10 -14.92
C LYS A 317 -2.18 -12.36 -15.77
N GLU A 318 -3.33 -12.50 -16.41
CA GLU A 318 -3.71 -13.65 -17.23
C GLU A 318 -2.88 -13.69 -18.53
N ASP A 319 -2.67 -14.89 -19.04
CA ASP A 319 -1.95 -15.12 -20.30
C ASP A 319 -2.87 -14.73 -21.47
N LEU A 320 -2.58 -13.61 -22.12
CA LEU A 320 -3.25 -13.17 -23.34
C LEU A 320 -2.57 -13.80 -24.56
N GLN A 321 -3.29 -13.92 -25.67
CA GLN A 321 -2.82 -14.68 -26.82
C GLN A 321 -1.67 -13.98 -27.57
N ASN A 322 -1.61 -12.64 -27.50
CA ASN A 322 -0.58 -11.85 -28.14
C ASN A 322 -0.22 -10.61 -27.30
N GLU A 323 0.95 -10.03 -27.60
CA GLU A 323 1.49 -8.85 -26.90
C GLU A 323 0.61 -7.59 -27.10
N GLU A 324 -0.14 -7.52 -28.20
CA GLU A 324 -0.94 -6.36 -28.57
C GLU A 324 -2.17 -6.19 -27.67
N GLU A 325 -2.77 -7.29 -27.25
CA GLU A 325 -3.88 -7.28 -26.28
C GLU A 325 -3.43 -6.74 -24.92
N TYR A 326 -2.20 -7.03 -24.48
CA TYR A 326 -1.66 -6.44 -23.24
C TYR A 326 -1.49 -4.93 -23.34
N ILE A 327 -0.99 -4.45 -24.49
CA ILE A 327 -0.76 -3.03 -24.76
C ILE A 327 -2.11 -2.29 -24.83
N GLN A 328 -3.10 -2.88 -25.49
CA GLN A 328 -4.46 -2.34 -25.58
C GLN A 328 -5.11 -2.26 -24.19
N ASP A 329 -5.06 -3.33 -23.41
CA ASP A 329 -5.63 -3.38 -22.05
C ASP A 329 -4.98 -2.34 -21.12
N ALA A 330 -3.65 -2.20 -21.15
CA ALA A 330 -2.95 -1.17 -20.39
C ALA A 330 -3.39 0.25 -20.80
N SER A 331 -3.53 0.50 -22.11
CA SER A 331 -4.04 1.78 -22.64
C SER A 331 -5.46 2.09 -22.17
N GLU A 332 -6.37 1.11 -22.21
CA GLU A 332 -7.75 1.27 -21.76
C GLU A 332 -7.86 1.59 -20.28
N LYS A 333 -7.06 0.92 -19.44
CA LYS A 333 -7.01 1.19 -17.99
C LYS A 333 -6.48 2.57 -17.68
N LEU A 334 -5.42 3.02 -18.35
CA LEU A 334 -4.93 4.41 -18.23
C LEU A 334 -6.03 5.42 -18.61
N GLY A 335 -6.79 5.15 -19.68
CA GLY A 335 -7.93 5.98 -20.06
C GLY A 335 -9.09 5.96 -19.07
N GLN A 336 -9.28 4.87 -18.33
CA GLN A 336 -10.31 4.74 -17.31
C GLN A 336 -9.98 5.58 -16.05
N ILE A 337 -8.72 5.63 -15.61
CA ILE A 337 -8.25 6.49 -14.50
C ILE A 337 -8.69 7.94 -14.70
N ILE A 338 -8.56 8.45 -15.92
CA ILE A 338 -8.90 9.84 -16.22
C ILE A 338 -10.37 10.13 -16.05
N LYS A 339 -11.23 9.16 -16.39
CA LYS A 339 -12.67 9.28 -16.22
C LYS A 339 -13.03 9.22 -14.74
N ASP A 340 -12.51 8.22 -14.03
CA ASP A 340 -12.84 7.99 -12.62
C ASP A 340 -12.42 9.17 -11.72
N TYR A 341 -11.34 9.85 -12.08
CA TYR A 341 -10.83 11.00 -11.34
C TYR A 341 -11.07 12.35 -12.00
N SER A 342 -11.81 12.40 -13.13
CA SER A 342 -12.10 13.65 -13.86
C SER A 342 -10.85 14.51 -14.13
N LEU A 343 -9.74 13.89 -14.53
CA LEU A 343 -8.43 14.56 -14.58
C LEU A 343 -8.35 15.70 -15.59
N LYS A 344 -9.19 15.70 -16.63
CA LYS A 344 -9.24 16.74 -17.66
C LYS A 344 -9.47 18.15 -17.09
N GLY A 345 -10.37 18.27 -16.11
CA GLY A 345 -10.67 19.54 -15.44
C GLY A 345 -9.66 19.93 -14.37
N GLN A 346 -8.80 18.99 -13.94
CA GLN A 346 -7.82 19.22 -12.87
C GLN A 346 -6.43 19.59 -13.41
N LEU A 347 -6.15 19.27 -14.67
CA LEU A 347 -4.85 19.48 -15.30
C LEU A 347 -4.88 20.67 -16.26
N THR A 348 -3.84 21.49 -16.18
CA THR A 348 -3.64 22.68 -17.02
C THR A 348 -2.41 22.47 -17.89
N ALA A 349 -2.51 22.87 -19.16
CA ALA A 349 -1.35 23.05 -20.01
C ALA A 349 -0.84 24.48 -19.86
N ASP A 350 0.42 24.69 -20.19
CA ASP A 350 0.99 26.01 -20.43
C ASP A 350 1.82 25.98 -21.73
N ASP A 351 2.45 27.10 -22.08
CA ASP A 351 3.21 27.22 -23.33
C ASP A 351 4.44 26.31 -23.40
N THR A 352 4.88 25.75 -22.26
CA THR A 352 6.07 24.90 -22.14
C THR A 352 5.76 23.42 -22.06
N LYS A 353 4.60 23.03 -21.50
CA LYS A 353 4.25 21.61 -21.25
C LYS A 353 2.79 21.26 -21.57
N PRO A 354 2.52 20.02 -22.02
CA PRO A 354 1.15 19.54 -22.23
C PRO A 354 0.43 19.27 -20.90
N LYS A 355 -0.90 19.11 -20.94
CA LYS A 355 -1.65 18.51 -19.81
C LYS A 355 -1.17 17.08 -19.64
N ALA A 356 -0.59 16.73 -18.49
CA ALA A 356 -0.22 15.35 -18.20
C ALA A 356 -0.32 14.99 -16.72
N TYR A 357 -0.49 13.70 -16.46
CA TYR A 357 -0.24 13.06 -15.16
C TYR A 357 0.93 12.10 -15.29
N VAL A 358 1.59 11.81 -14.17
CA VAL A 358 2.76 10.94 -14.16
C VAL A 358 2.41 9.57 -13.59
N TYR A 359 2.72 8.52 -14.32
CA TYR A 359 2.71 7.15 -13.82
C TYR A 359 4.10 6.74 -13.32
N ASN A 360 4.27 6.75 -12.01
CA ASN A 360 5.47 6.35 -11.29
C ASN A 360 5.50 4.82 -11.14
N SER A 361 6.16 4.17 -12.11
CA SER A 361 6.35 2.71 -12.11
C SER A 361 7.59 2.35 -11.30
N TYR A 362 7.37 1.70 -10.16
CA TYR A 362 8.44 1.23 -9.26
C TYR A 362 8.98 -0.16 -9.64
N THR A 363 8.79 -0.57 -10.89
CA THR A 363 9.12 -1.91 -11.40
C THR A 363 10.53 -1.93 -12.00
N ALA A 364 11.26 -3.03 -11.76
CA ALA A 364 12.58 -3.21 -12.35
C ALA A 364 12.49 -3.47 -13.87
N ILE A 365 13.48 -2.98 -14.60
CA ILE A 365 13.68 -3.27 -16.03
C ILE A 365 14.79 -4.30 -16.19
N ASN A 366 14.62 -5.28 -17.07
CA ASN A 366 15.58 -6.36 -17.33
C ASN A 366 15.97 -7.18 -16.07
N ASP A 367 15.01 -7.48 -15.17
CA ASP A 367 15.23 -8.37 -14.01
C ASP A 367 15.30 -9.84 -14.48
N ARG A 368 16.43 -10.21 -15.09
CA ARG A 368 16.66 -11.52 -15.73
C ARG A 368 16.29 -12.71 -14.84
N LEU A 369 16.61 -12.63 -13.55
CA LEU A 369 16.33 -13.71 -12.61
C LEU A 369 14.82 -13.85 -12.33
N ASP A 370 14.07 -12.75 -12.21
CA ASP A 370 12.62 -12.79 -12.00
C ASP A 370 11.90 -13.18 -13.30
N ASP A 371 12.37 -12.72 -14.45
CA ASP A 371 11.78 -13.06 -15.75
C ASP A 371 11.93 -14.55 -16.11
N LEU A 372 12.98 -15.21 -15.60
CA LEU A 372 13.21 -16.64 -15.77
C LEU A 372 12.37 -17.51 -14.81
N THR A 373 12.02 -16.99 -13.64
CA THR A 373 11.42 -17.78 -12.54
C THR A 373 9.97 -17.45 -12.25
N SER A 374 9.47 -16.29 -12.71
CA SER A 374 8.11 -15.83 -12.46
C SER A 374 7.24 -15.89 -13.72
N LYS A 375 6.01 -16.40 -13.57
CA LYS A 375 4.97 -16.31 -14.62
C LYS A 375 4.59 -14.86 -14.95
N ASN A 376 4.70 -13.97 -13.97
CA ASN A 376 4.47 -12.54 -14.12
C ASN A 376 5.84 -11.92 -14.42
N ARG A 377 6.20 -11.53 -15.65
CA ARG A 377 7.58 -11.07 -15.97
C ARG A 377 7.70 -9.55 -15.79
N GLN A 378 8.65 -9.07 -14.97
CA GLN A 378 8.80 -7.62 -14.68
C GLN A 378 9.14 -6.82 -15.94
N THR A 379 10.04 -7.34 -16.76
CA THR A 379 10.48 -6.67 -17.98
C THR A 379 9.34 -6.56 -18.99
N LYS A 380 8.56 -7.64 -19.17
CA LYS A 380 7.38 -7.61 -20.04
C LYS A 380 6.36 -6.59 -19.58
N SER A 381 6.06 -6.56 -18.28
CA SER A 381 5.13 -5.59 -17.72
C SER A 381 5.60 -4.15 -17.98
N ALA A 382 6.90 -3.86 -17.87
CA ALA A 382 7.44 -2.52 -18.17
C ALA A 382 7.25 -2.14 -19.65
N ILE A 383 7.50 -3.08 -20.56
CA ILE A 383 7.27 -2.91 -22.01
C ILE A 383 5.79 -2.57 -22.27
N HIS A 384 4.86 -3.38 -21.74
CA HIS A 384 3.42 -3.17 -21.93
C HIS A 384 2.93 -1.85 -21.36
N ILE A 385 3.47 -1.42 -20.23
CA ILE A 385 3.15 -0.12 -19.62
C ILE A 385 3.59 1.03 -20.54
N LEU A 386 4.83 1.02 -21.02
CA LEU A 386 5.38 2.09 -21.86
C LEU A 386 4.64 2.17 -23.20
N GLN A 387 4.48 1.03 -23.88
CA GLN A 387 3.75 0.96 -25.15
C GLN A 387 2.26 1.26 -24.98
N GLY A 388 1.65 0.79 -23.89
CA GLY A 388 0.27 1.11 -23.53
C GLY A 388 0.08 2.61 -23.29
N ALA A 389 1.03 3.27 -22.64
CA ALA A 389 1.01 4.73 -22.46
C ALA A 389 1.17 5.48 -23.79
N HIS A 390 2.04 5.03 -24.71
CA HIS A 390 2.14 5.62 -26.05
C HIS A 390 0.83 5.47 -26.84
N ARG A 391 0.24 4.28 -26.84
CA ARG A 391 -1.06 4.04 -27.48
C ARG A 391 -2.14 4.93 -26.87
N TYR A 392 -2.21 4.98 -25.54
CA TYR A 392 -3.14 5.84 -24.82
C TYR A 392 -2.97 7.32 -25.22
N ASN A 393 -1.73 7.83 -25.23
CA ASN A 393 -1.43 9.23 -25.56
C ASN A 393 -1.75 9.57 -27.03
N ALA A 394 -1.46 8.66 -27.97
CA ALA A 394 -1.83 8.82 -29.38
C ALA A 394 -3.36 8.93 -29.54
N LEU A 395 -4.12 8.06 -28.86
CA LEU A 395 -5.60 8.11 -28.88
C LEU A 395 -6.17 9.41 -28.29
N GLN A 396 -5.48 10.05 -27.35
CA GLN A 396 -5.90 11.37 -26.86
C GLN A 396 -5.69 12.47 -27.89
N LEU A 397 -4.53 12.46 -28.57
CA LEU A 397 -4.22 13.41 -29.64
C LEU A 397 -5.21 13.30 -30.80
N GLU A 398 -5.52 12.07 -31.22
CA GLU A 398 -6.47 11.80 -32.31
C GLU A 398 -7.89 12.28 -31.99
N LYS A 399 -8.31 12.18 -30.72
CA LYS A 399 -9.66 12.60 -30.29
C LYS A 399 -9.80 14.12 -30.21
N ASN A 400 -8.86 14.78 -29.53
CA ASN A 400 -8.83 16.23 -29.41
C ASN A 400 -7.43 16.66 -28.92
N ALA A 401 -6.62 17.20 -29.83
CA ALA A 401 -5.26 17.63 -29.52
C ALA A 401 -5.18 18.76 -28.49
N GLU A 402 -6.17 19.65 -28.41
CA GLU A 402 -6.19 20.79 -27.48
C GLU A 402 -6.54 20.37 -26.04
N ASP A 403 -7.34 19.31 -25.89
CA ASP A 403 -7.75 18.76 -24.59
C ASP A 403 -7.11 17.39 -24.27
N ALA A 404 -6.03 17.06 -24.97
CA ALA A 404 -5.32 15.80 -24.77
C ALA A 404 -4.61 15.80 -23.41
N VAL A 405 -4.88 14.76 -22.60
CA VAL A 405 -4.23 14.55 -21.31
C VAL A 405 -3.29 13.35 -21.41
N PHE A 406 -1.99 13.58 -21.31
CA PHE A 406 -1.00 12.51 -21.44
C PHE A 406 -0.70 11.78 -20.13
N CYS A 407 -0.34 10.50 -20.27
CA CYS A 407 0.31 9.70 -19.26
C CYS A 407 1.81 9.68 -19.53
N LEU A 408 2.61 10.30 -18.66
CA LEU A 408 4.07 10.23 -18.74
C LEU A 408 4.57 9.16 -17.77
N VAL A 409 5.32 8.17 -18.26
CA VAL A 409 5.77 7.04 -17.43
C VAL A 409 7.15 7.32 -16.86
N GLN A 410 7.25 7.41 -15.54
CA GLN A 410 8.54 7.44 -14.82
C GLN A 410 8.86 6.04 -14.28
N ASN A 411 9.56 5.23 -15.09
CA ASN A 411 9.95 3.88 -14.68
C ASN A 411 11.32 3.86 -13.98
N ILE A 412 11.32 4.07 -12.65
CA ILE A 412 12.53 4.01 -11.81
C ILE A 412 12.36 2.92 -10.75
N SER A 413 13.21 1.91 -10.79
CA SER A 413 13.20 0.77 -9.87
C SER A 413 13.66 1.15 -8.47
N VAL A 414 12.82 0.96 -7.46
CA VAL A 414 13.12 1.37 -6.07
C VAL A 414 13.70 0.26 -5.19
N ASN A 415 13.74 -0.98 -5.69
CA ASN A 415 14.23 -2.15 -4.94
C ASN A 415 15.72 -2.43 -5.21
N GLY A 416 16.36 -1.70 -6.12
CA GLY A 416 17.77 -1.88 -6.50
C GLY A 416 18.05 -3.07 -7.42
N PHE A 417 17.00 -3.69 -7.97
CA PHE A 417 17.12 -4.74 -8.99
C PHE A 417 16.91 -4.19 -10.40
N GLY A 418 17.38 -4.95 -11.39
CA GLY A 418 17.29 -4.63 -12.81
C GLY A 418 18.41 -3.69 -13.27
N ASP A 419 18.32 -3.28 -14.54
CA ASP A 419 19.23 -2.32 -15.13
C ASP A 419 19.01 -0.91 -14.57
N THR A 420 20.10 -0.16 -14.45
CA THR A 420 20.06 1.28 -14.23
C THR A 420 19.65 2.00 -15.51
N LEU A 421 19.03 3.18 -15.38
CA LEU A 421 18.77 4.06 -16.52
C LEU A 421 20.08 4.55 -17.17
N GLY A 422 20.01 4.97 -18.43
CA GLY A 422 21.13 5.49 -19.21
C GLY A 422 20.94 5.31 -20.72
N TYR A 423 21.57 6.19 -21.51
CA TYR A 423 21.49 6.14 -22.97
C TYR A 423 22.56 5.29 -23.65
N ASP A 424 23.62 4.94 -22.91
CA ASP A 424 24.88 4.36 -23.41
C ASP A 424 24.88 2.83 -23.57
N ARG A 425 23.81 2.14 -23.15
CA ARG A 425 23.81 0.66 -23.00
C ARG A 425 23.33 -0.14 -24.21
N GLY A 426 22.93 0.50 -25.31
CA GLY A 426 22.42 -0.18 -26.51
C GLY A 426 21.16 -1.04 -26.27
N ASN A 427 20.46 -0.86 -25.15
CA ASN A 427 19.24 -1.57 -24.79
C ASN A 427 18.04 -0.64 -24.97
N ALA A 428 17.15 -0.97 -25.90
CA ALA A 428 16.01 -0.13 -26.28
C ALA A 428 15.08 0.18 -25.09
N LEU A 429 14.76 -0.81 -24.24
CA LEU A 429 13.91 -0.60 -23.07
C LEU A 429 14.56 0.33 -22.04
N VAL A 430 15.89 0.23 -21.84
CA VAL A 430 16.62 1.12 -20.94
C VAL A 430 16.62 2.55 -21.48
N GLN A 431 16.87 2.73 -22.78
CA GLN A 431 16.84 4.05 -23.42
C GLN A 431 15.44 4.67 -23.36
N GLU A 432 14.39 3.88 -23.63
CA GLU A 432 13.01 4.32 -23.53
C GLU A 432 12.64 4.71 -22.09
N SER A 433 12.94 3.85 -21.13
CA SER A 433 12.67 4.13 -19.71
C SER A 433 13.40 5.38 -19.24
N THR A 434 14.61 5.63 -19.77
CA THR A 434 15.40 6.83 -19.45
C THR A 434 14.75 8.08 -20.04
N LEU A 435 14.38 8.05 -21.32
CA LEU A 435 13.76 9.18 -22.01
C LEU A 435 12.40 9.52 -21.42
N MET A 436 11.55 8.53 -21.14
CA MET A 436 10.24 8.76 -20.55
C MET A 436 10.30 9.24 -19.10
N ALA A 437 11.24 8.74 -18.30
CA ALA A 437 11.48 9.27 -16.96
C ALA A 437 11.95 10.73 -16.99
N GLU A 438 12.80 11.08 -17.95
CA GLU A 438 13.26 12.46 -18.14
C GLU A 438 12.15 13.36 -18.65
N LEU A 439 11.29 12.89 -19.55
CA LEU A 439 10.10 13.60 -20.01
C LEU A 439 9.12 13.90 -18.87
N ALA A 440 8.90 12.91 -17.99
CA ALA A 440 8.08 13.08 -16.79
C ALA A 440 8.69 14.11 -15.81
N MET A 441 9.99 14.03 -15.54
CA MET A 441 10.66 15.02 -14.68
C MET A 441 10.64 16.42 -15.28
N LEU A 442 10.86 16.57 -16.59
CA LEU A 442 10.74 17.86 -17.30
C LEU A 442 9.34 18.46 -17.11
N HIS A 443 8.29 17.65 -17.26
CA HIS A 443 6.92 18.10 -17.02
C HIS A 443 6.75 18.60 -15.58
N THR A 444 7.26 17.84 -14.60
CA THR A 444 7.15 18.16 -13.17
C THR A 444 7.90 19.43 -12.76
N ILE A 445 9.07 19.71 -13.35
CA ILE A 445 9.92 20.87 -12.98
C ILE A 445 9.74 22.09 -13.89
N SER A 446 9.00 21.99 -14.99
CA SER A 446 8.90 23.07 -15.99
C SER A 446 8.42 24.41 -15.43
N ASP A 447 7.60 24.42 -14.38
CA ASP A 447 7.02 25.64 -13.80
C ASP A 447 8.00 26.44 -12.94
N ILE A 448 9.08 25.81 -12.45
CA ILE A 448 10.15 26.50 -11.71
C ILE A 448 11.26 27.03 -12.61
N ILE A 449 11.18 26.79 -13.92
CA ILE A 449 12.11 27.37 -14.89
C ILE A 449 11.69 28.84 -15.06
N SER A 450 12.17 29.72 -14.18
CA SER A 450 11.79 31.14 -14.12
C SER A 450 12.89 32.07 -14.64
N ASP A 451 12.51 33.31 -14.95
CA ASP A 451 13.39 34.30 -15.61
C ASP A 451 14.46 34.89 -14.65
N GLU A 452 14.52 34.42 -13.40
CA GLU A 452 15.36 34.96 -12.32
C GLU A 452 16.68 34.16 -12.09
N SER A 453 16.92 33.08 -12.85
CA SER A 453 18.14 32.28 -12.73
C SER A 453 19.40 33.04 -13.18
N LEU A 454 20.53 32.80 -12.50
CA LEU A 454 21.84 33.42 -12.81
C LEU A 454 22.85 32.37 -13.32
N LYS A 455 23.79 32.77 -14.18
CA LYS A 455 24.97 31.97 -14.60
C LYS A 455 26.27 32.59 -14.13
N VAL A 456 27.26 31.75 -13.78
CA VAL A 456 28.65 32.19 -13.64
C VAL A 456 29.25 32.38 -15.02
N ILE A 457 29.80 33.56 -15.26
CA ILE A 457 30.68 33.81 -16.40
C ILE A 457 32.09 34.14 -15.92
N ARG A 458 33.10 33.61 -16.60
CA ARG A 458 34.49 34.04 -16.40
C ARG A 458 34.86 35.02 -17.50
N LYS A 459 34.88 36.31 -17.18
CA LYS A 459 35.43 37.35 -18.07
C LYS A 459 36.79 37.76 -17.51
N LYS A 460 37.87 37.56 -18.29
CA LYS A 460 39.25 37.96 -17.93
C LYS A 460 39.67 37.47 -16.53
N ASP A 461 39.46 36.19 -16.25
CA ASP A 461 39.78 35.52 -14.97
C ASP A 461 39.07 36.08 -13.71
N LYS A 462 38.05 36.93 -13.87
CA LYS A 462 37.18 37.37 -12.77
C LYS A 462 35.80 36.71 -12.90
N PRO A 463 35.25 36.11 -11.82
CA PRO A 463 33.89 35.62 -11.83
C PRO A 463 32.91 36.80 -11.89
N GLY A 464 31.97 36.75 -12.84
CA GLY A 464 30.82 37.64 -12.93
C GLY A 464 29.52 36.83 -12.96
N LEU A 465 28.40 37.50 -12.72
CA LEU A 465 27.06 36.93 -12.81
C LEU A 465 26.32 37.59 -13.98
N GLU A 466 25.66 36.78 -14.80
CA GLU A 466 24.73 37.24 -15.85
C GLU A 466 23.40 36.51 -15.69
N SER A 467 22.31 37.12 -16.17
CA SER A 467 21.02 36.45 -16.27
C SER A 467 21.13 35.23 -17.18
N PHE A 468 20.53 34.11 -16.78
CA PHE A 468 20.39 32.93 -17.62
C PHE A 468 19.32 33.21 -18.71
N GLU A 469 19.49 32.67 -19.92
CA GLU A 469 18.49 32.83 -20.98
C GLU A 469 17.33 31.85 -20.78
N THR A 470 16.46 32.12 -19.80
CA THR A 470 15.34 31.23 -19.41
C THR A 470 14.40 30.92 -20.58
N ASN A 471 14.17 31.87 -21.50
CA ASN A 471 13.36 31.65 -22.70
C ASN A 471 13.93 30.56 -23.62
N GLU A 472 15.26 30.40 -23.67
CA GLU A 472 15.90 29.34 -24.43
C GLU A 472 15.61 27.97 -23.82
N GLN A 473 15.71 27.85 -22.48
CA GLN A 473 15.42 26.60 -21.77
C GLN A 473 13.95 26.20 -21.92
N LYS A 474 13.02 27.14 -21.70
CA LYS A 474 11.58 26.93 -21.93
C LYS A 474 11.31 26.49 -23.38
N GLY A 475 11.98 27.10 -24.35
CA GLY A 475 11.91 26.73 -25.76
C GLY A 475 12.39 25.30 -26.04
N LYS A 476 13.52 24.88 -25.45
CA LYS A 476 14.04 23.52 -25.55
C LYS A 476 13.07 22.49 -24.95
N ILE A 477 12.51 22.78 -23.76
CA ILE A 477 11.53 21.91 -23.09
C ILE A 477 10.27 21.77 -23.96
N LYS A 478 9.73 22.89 -24.45
CA LYS A 478 8.60 22.89 -25.38
C LYS A 478 8.88 22.01 -26.60
N LYS A 479 10.07 22.15 -27.20
CA LYS A 479 10.44 21.38 -28.40
C LYS A 479 10.55 19.88 -28.12
N VAL A 480 11.00 19.48 -26.93
CA VAL A 480 11.00 18.06 -26.51
C VAL A 480 9.59 17.49 -26.50
N PHE A 481 8.60 18.21 -25.97
CA PHE A 481 7.21 17.75 -25.98
C PHE A 481 6.59 17.78 -27.38
N GLU A 482 6.95 18.74 -28.24
CA GLU A 482 6.54 18.74 -29.65
C GLU A 482 7.05 17.50 -30.38
N LEU A 483 8.32 17.12 -30.20
CA LEU A 483 8.89 15.90 -30.78
C LEU A 483 8.15 14.64 -30.30
N TYR A 484 7.73 14.61 -29.04
CA TYR A 484 6.90 13.51 -28.54
C TYR A 484 5.53 13.47 -29.23
N LYS A 485 4.86 14.61 -29.42
CA LYS A 485 3.59 14.68 -30.16
C LYS A 485 3.77 14.29 -31.64
N GLU A 486 4.88 14.68 -32.27
CA GLU A 486 5.24 14.28 -33.64
C GLU A 486 5.38 12.74 -33.74
N PHE A 487 6.08 12.11 -32.79
CA PHE A 487 6.17 10.65 -32.69
C PHE A 487 4.79 9.98 -32.53
N LEU A 488 3.95 10.49 -31.61
CA LEU A 488 2.62 9.92 -31.35
C LEU A 488 1.67 10.05 -32.54
N SER A 489 1.83 11.09 -33.38
CA SER A 489 0.96 11.35 -34.52
C SER A 489 1.24 10.43 -35.73
N ARG A 490 2.33 9.66 -35.69
CA ARG A 490 2.66 8.68 -36.73
C ARG A 490 1.90 7.37 -36.50
N PRO A 491 1.10 6.88 -37.48
CA PRO A 491 0.45 5.56 -37.40
C PRO A 491 1.46 4.42 -37.35
N ASP A 492 2.45 4.44 -38.25
CA ASP A 492 3.54 3.46 -38.35
C ASP A 492 4.77 3.93 -37.55
N ARG A 493 4.58 4.14 -36.25
CA ARG A 493 5.65 4.54 -35.32
C ARG A 493 6.41 3.34 -34.76
N GLU A 494 7.66 3.59 -34.38
CA GLU A 494 8.45 2.61 -33.64
C GLU A 494 7.77 2.29 -32.29
N PRO A 495 7.97 1.09 -31.72
CA PRO A 495 7.33 0.73 -30.45
C PRO A 495 7.74 1.63 -29.28
N PHE A 496 8.92 2.25 -29.36
CA PHE A 496 9.49 3.13 -28.35
C PHE A 496 9.86 4.48 -28.94
N PHE A 497 9.63 5.54 -28.17
CA PHE A 497 9.96 6.90 -28.55
C PHE A 497 11.47 7.06 -28.75
N ALA A 498 12.29 6.49 -27.86
CA ALA A 498 13.75 6.59 -27.91
C ALA A 498 14.37 6.05 -29.21
N ASP A 499 13.71 5.08 -29.86
CA ASP A 499 14.19 4.48 -31.11
C ASP A 499 13.89 5.35 -32.35
N SER A 500 12.87 6.22 -32.26
CA SER A 500 12.41 7.09 -33.33
C SER A 500 13.39 8.25 -33.65
N PRO A 501 13.37 8.81 -34.87
CA PRO A 501 14.12 10.02 -35.20
C PRO A 501 13.81 11.20 -34.26
N GLU A 502 12.55 11.35 -33.86
CA GLU A 502 12.08 12.40 -32.96
C GLU A 502 12.63 12.21 -31.54
N GLY A 503 12.63 10.99 -31.03
CA GLY A 503 13.17 10.67 -29.70
C GLY A 503 14.68 10.88 -29.62
N ARG A 504 15.43 10.54 -30.69
CA ARG A 504 16.87 10.83 -30.74
C ARG A 504 17.16 12.32 -30.69
N LYS A 505 16.35 13.16 -31.35
CA LYS A 505 16.43 14.62 -31.25
C LYS A 505 16.09 15.10 -29.85
N ALA A 506 15.05 14.55 -29.23
CA ALA A 506 14.65 14.89 -27.86
C ALA A 506 15.76 14.57 -26.85
N ILE A 507 16.43 13.43 -26.97
CA ILE A 507 17.59 13.05 -26.15
C ILE A 507 18.72 14.08 -26.27
N LEU A 508 19.00 14.60 -27.47
CA LEU A 508 20.02 15.63 -27.66
C LEU A 508 19.66 16.94 -26.97
N LEU A 509 18.42 17.42 -27.14
CA LEU A 509 17.92 18.63 -26.47
C LEU A 509 17.96 18.50 -24.94
N ILE A 510 17.59 17.34 -24.40
CA ILE A 510 17.67 17.08 -22.96
C ILE A 510 19.13 17.09 -22.47
N LYS A 511 20.08 16.55 -23.26
CA LYS A 511 21.51 16.58 -22.92
C LYS A 511 22.04 18.02 -22.87
N GLU A 512 21.61 18.87 -23.81
CA GLU A 512 21.94 20.31 -23.82
C GLU A 512 21.36 21.01 -22.59
N LEU A 513 20.06 20.85 -22.31
CA LEU A 513 19.40 21.39 -21.11
C LEU A 513 20.13 21.02 -19.82
N LYS A 514 20.49 19.74 -19.66
CA LYS A 514 21.24 19.27 -18.49
C LYS A 514 22.63 19.88 -18.39
N ALA A 515 23.29 20.16 -19.52
CA ALA A 515 24.58 20.84 -19.53
C ALA A 515 24.44 22.30 -19.11
N ASP A 516 23.38 22.98 -19.57
CA ASP A 516 23.03 24.34 -19.17
C ASP A 516 22.79 24.42 -17.65
N TRP A 517 21.96 23.53 -17.11
CA TRP A 517 21.64 23.49 -15.67
C TRP A 517 22.84 23.20 -14.77
N ARG A 518 23.84 22.44 -15.24
CA ARG A 518 25.06 22.22 -14.46
C ARG A 518 25.86 23.50 -14.21
N ASN A 519 25.68 24.52 -15.04
CA ASN A 519 26.39 25.80 -14.96
C ASN A 519 25.53 26.93 -14.35
N GLU A 520 24.26 26.66 -14.05
CA GLU A 520 23.34 27.59 -13.41
C GLU A 520 23.69 27.77 -11.92
N ILE A 521 23.44 28.95 -11.35
CA ILE A 521 23.45 29.19 -9.89
C ILE A 521 22.02 29.46 -9.43
N ASN A 522 21.58 28.68 -8.45
CA ASN A 522 20.33 28.81 -7.74
C ASN A 522 20.62 28.91 -6.25
N PHE A 523 19.99 29.90 -5.63
CA PHE A 523 19.93 30.03 -4.18
C PHE A 523 18.57 29.54 -3.71
N SER A 524 18.54 28.86 -2.58
CA SER A 524 17.32 28.27 -2.05
C SER A 524 17.33 28.43 -0.53
N SER A 525 16.21 28.93 0.01
CA SER A 525 15.93 28.99 1.45
C SER A 525 15.39 27.65 1.93
N ILE A 526 15.65 27.30 3.19
CA ILE A 526 15.12 26.09 3.83
C ILE A 526 13.60 26.06 3.92
N ASP A 527 12.95 27.22 3.90
CA ASP A 527 11.49 27.35 4.06
C ASP A 527 10.72 27.02 2.77
N ASN A 528 11.37 27.09 1.59
CA ASN A 528 10.72 26.88 0.30
C ASN A 528 10.64 25.38 -0.09
N ILE A 529 10.07 24.55 0.77
CA ILE A 529 10.13 23.07 0.68
C ILE A 529 9.65 22.54 -0.69
N ALA A 530 8.50 23.01 -1.18
CA ALA A 530 7.93 22.58 -2.47
C ALA A 530 8.81 22.96 -3.67
N GLU A 531 9.34 24.19 -3.67
CA GLU A 531 10.25 24.67 -4.71
C GLU A 531 11.60 23.93 -4.65
N ASN A 532 12.13 23.71 -3.45
CA ASN A 532 13.39 22.98 -3.23
C ASN A 532 13.31 21.54 -3.72
N ALA A 533 12.15 20.88 -3.59
CA ALA A 533 11.95 19.55 -4.16
C ALA A 533 12.09 19.55 -5.68
N LYS A 534 11.50 20.54 -6.37
CA LYS A 534 11.60 20.69 -7.83
C LYS A 534 13.00 21.09 -8.28
N LEU A 535 13.64 22.05 -7.61
CA LEU A 535 15.02 22.45 -7.89
C LEU A 535 16.00 21.30 -7.62
N GLY A 536 15.77 20.54 -6.55
CA GLY A 536 16.52 19.32 -6.25
C GLY A 536 16.39 18.29 -7.37
N LEU A 537 15.17 18.03 -7.87
CA LEU A 537 14.96 17.17 -9.04
C LEU A 537 15.68 17.67 -10.29
N LYS A 538 15.65 18.98 -10.56
CA LYS A 538 16.41 19.60 -11.67
C LYS A 538 17.90 19.28 -11.55
N ASN A 539 18.49 19.46 -10.38
CA ASN A 539 19.91 19.21 -10.15
C ASN A 539 20.27 17.72 -10.20
N ILE A 540 19.40 16.84 -9.71
CA ILE A 540 19.51 15.39 -9.84
C ILE A 540 19.56 15.00 -11.31
N MET A 541 18.61 15.52 -12.11
CA MET A 541 18.51 15.24 -13.54
C MET A 541 19.72 15.81 -14.31
N ALA A 542 20.17 17.03 -13.99
CA ALA A 542 21.33 17.67 -14.59
C ALA A 542 22.60 16.81 -14.46
N ASN A 543 22.77 16.15 -13.32
CA ASN A 543 23.93 15.31 -13.00
C ASN A 543 23.68 13.81 -13.24
N ASN A 544 22.56 13.43 -13.86
CA ASN A 544 22.16 12.04 -14.11
C ASN A 544 22.13 11.16 -12.85
N LEU A 545 21.85 11.75 -11.68
CA LEU A 545 21.83 11.03 -10.41
C LEU A 545 20.63 10.07 -10.30
N HIS A 546 19.57 10.34 -11.07
CA HIS A 546 18.41 9.45 -11.23
C HIS A 546 18.73 8.15 -11.97
N TRP A 547 19.88 8.05 -12.63
CA TRP A 547 20.31 6.80 -13.25
C TRP A 547 20.72 5.75 -12.23
N ARG A 548 21.02 6.14 -10.99
CA ARG A 548 21.59 5.23 -9.97
C ARG A 548 20.49 4.65 -9.07
N HIS A 549 20.53 3.33 -8.87
CA HIS A 549 19.64 2.62 -7.94
C HIS A 549 19.70 3.15 -6.51
N GLU A 550 20.87 3.63 -6.06
CA GLU A 550 21.05 4.21 -4.72
C GLU A 550 20.18 5.46 -4.48
N ASN A 551 19.84 6.19 -5.55
CA ASN A 551 19.06 7.42 -5.50
C ASN A 551 17.59 7.21 -5.92
N ALA A 552 17.25 6.03 -6.44
CA ALA A 552 15.93 5.76 -7.04
C ALA A 552 14.75 6.17 -6.14
N LYS A 553 14.80 5.85 -4.85
CA LYS A 553 13.74 6.22 -3.91
C LYS A 553 13.64 7.72 -3.70
N ILE A 554 14.75 8.42 -3.45
CA ILE A 554 14.67 9.86 -3.19
C ILE A 554 14.22 10.60 -4.45
N VAL A 555 14.60 10.15 -5.65
CA VAL A 555 14.08 10.70 -6.91
C VAL A 555 12.57 10.50 -7.04
N GLN A 556 12.08 9.29 -6.75
CA GLN A 556 10.64 9.00 -6.78
C GLN A 556 9.87 9.79 -5.72
N VAL A 557 10.42 9.94 -4.51
CA VAL A 557 9.82 10.75 -3.43
C VAL A 557 9.69 12.22 -3.85
N LEU A 558 10.76 12.82 -4.36
CA LEU A 558 10.72 14.22 -4.80
C LEU A 558 9.79 14.40 -6.01
N SER A 559 9.76 13.44 -6.94
CA SER A 559 8.86 13.47 -8.11
C SER A 559 7.40 13.45 -7.68
N VAL A 560 7.00 12.43 -6.90
CA VAL A 560 5.62 12.27 -6.41
C VAL A 560 5.18 13.45 -5.53
N PHE A 561 6.07 14.03 -4.73
CA PHE A 561 5.78 15.22 -3.92
C PHE A 561 5.56 16.48 -4.76
N SER A 562 6.28 16.61 -5.88
CA SER A 562 6.24 17.78 -6.76
C SER A 562 5.16 17.70 -7.85
N GLU A 563 4.60 16.52 -8.08
CA GLU A 563 3.57 16.26 -9.10
C GLU A 563 2.18 16.68 -8.63
N LYS A 564 1.46 17.40 -9.50
CA LYS A 564 0.05 17.75 -9.26
C LYS A 564 -0.87 16.53 -9.26
N VAL A 565 -0.62 15.59 -10.17
CA VAL A 565 -1.33 14.30 -10.25
C VAL A 565 -0.30 13.19 -10.44
N SER A 566 -0.18 12.33 -9.42
CA SER A 566 0.76 11.23 -9.39
C SER A 566 0.02 9.89 -9.28
N LEU A 567 0.35 8.96 -10.16
CA LEU A 567 -0.15 7.59 -10.14
C LEU A 567 1.02 6.66 -9.77
N GLY A 568 0.99 6.04 -8.60
CA GLY A 568 2.09 5.19 -8.11
C GLY A 568 1.72 3.70 -8.09
N GLY A 569 2.59 2.84 -8.63
CA GLY A 569 2.32 1.40 -8.69
C GLY A 569 3.52 0.49 -8.95
N CYS A 570 3.34 -0.80 -8.63
CA CYS A 570 4.30 -1.85 -8.99
C CYS A 570 3.58 -3.18 -9.32
N LYS A 571 4.31 -4.13 -9.93
CA LYS A 571 3.82 -5.44 -10.35
C LYS A 571 3.11 -6.28 -9.27
N SER A 572 3.64 -6.34 -8.04
CA SER A 572 3.24 -7.35 -7.03
C SER A 572 2.58 -6.82 -5.76
N GLY A 573 2.12 -5.56 -5.74
CA GLY A 573 1.31 -5.03 -4.63
C GLY A 573 1.81 -3.71 -4.03
N ASN A 574 1.05 -3.22 -3.04
CA ASN A 574 1.12 -1.91 -2.39
C ASN A 574 2.49 -1.48 -1.87
N GLU A 575 3.37 -2.43 -1.61
CA GLU A 575 4.34 -2.25 -0.55
C GLU A 575 5.45 -1.27 -0.96
N ARG A 576 5.81 -1.23 -2.25
CA ARG A 576 6.79 -0.25 -2.77
C ARG A 576 6.18 1.15 -2.87
N ALA A 577 4.92 1.25 -3.29
CA ALA A 577 4.21 2.52 -3.32
C ALA A 577 4.05 3.09 -1.91
N GLN A 578 3.77 2.25 -0.92
CA GLN A 578 3.74 2.61 0.49
C GLN A 578 5.09 3.18 0.95
N ALA A 579 6.21 2.57 0.59
CA ALA A 579 7.54 3.06 0.97
C ALA A 579 7.84 4.46 0.42
N ILE A 580 7.43 4.74 -0.81
CA ILE A 580 7.56 6.07 -1.43
C ILE A 580 6.59 7.05 -0.81
N ASN A 581 5.29 6.72 -0.79
CA ASN A 581 4.25 7.60 -0.30
C ASN A 581 4.42 7.93 1.19
N GLY A 582 4.96 7.01 2.00
CA GLY A 582 5.29 7.28 3.40
C GLY A 582 6.35 8.37 3.58
N ARG A 583 7.33 8.45 2.69
CA ARG A 583 8.34 9.53 2.67
C ARG A 583 7.77 10.83 2.10
N VAL A 584 6.89 10.73 1.10
CA VAL A 584 6.15 11.89 0.57
C VAL A 584 5.27 12.51 1.65
N ALA A 585 4.58 11.68 2.44
CA ALA A 585 3.76 12.14 3.57
C ALA A 585 4.60 12.85 4.64
N LEU A 586 5.87 12.50 4.83
CA LEU A 586 6.75 13.28 5.72
C LEU A 586 7.04 14.67 5.16
N LEU A 587 7.27 14.80 3.86
CA LEU A 587 7.49 16.11 3.24
C LEU A 587 6.23 16.99 3.30
N ASP A 588 5.05 16.37 3.16
CA ASP A 588 3.77 17.06 3.42
C ASP A 588 3.65 17.56 4.85
N ASP A 589 3.94 16.70 5.82
CA ASP A 589 3.89 17.07 7.23
C ASP A 589 4.83 18.26 7.51
N LEU A 590 6.07 18.18 7.03
CA LEU A 590 7.07 19.26 7.14
C LEU A 590 6.63 20.57 6.48
N LEU A 591 5.95 20.50 5.33
CA LEU A 591 5.46 21.68 4.61
C LEU A 591 4.42 22.44 5.41
N ASN A 592 3.51 21.72 6.07
CA ASN A 592 2.37 22.32 6.75
C ASN A 592 2.67 22.67 8.23
N LYS A 593 3.70 22.06 8.82
CA LYS A 593 4.02 22.23 10.24
C LYS A 593 4.76 23.54 10.54
N ASP A 594 4.24 24.31 11.48
CA ASP A 594 4.88 25.56 11.96
C ASP A 594 6.18 25.30 12.73
N GLU A 595 6.15 24.39 13.71
CA GLU A 595 7.29 24.10 14.59
C GLU A 595 8.01 22.83 14.14
N LYS A 596 9.31 22.96 13.84
CA LYS A 596 10.14 21.86 13.33
C LYS A 596 11.21 21.49 14.34
N ASP A 597 11.43 20.20 14.55
CA ASP A 597 12.50 19.70 15.42
C ASP A 597 13.82 19.50 14.67
N MET A 598 14.91 19.18 15.39
CA MET A 598 16.25 19.06 14.80
C MET A 598 16.35 18.03 13.66
N PRO A 599 15.86 16.78 13.80
CA PRO A 599 15.81 15.83 12.68
C PRO A 599 15.04 16.33 11.45
N GLU A 600 13.94 17.05 11.68
CA GLU A 600 13.16 17.68 10.62
C GLU A 600 13.96 18.78 9.91
N MET A 601 14.70 19.60 10.68
CA MET A 601 15.58 20.63 10.14
C MET A 601 16.73 20.07 9.29
N ASP A 602 17.28 18.90 9.62
CA ASP A 602 18.28 18.23 8.79
C ASP A 602 17.73 17.88 7.41
N VAL A 603 16.49 17.35 7.33
CA VAL A 603 15.83 17.07 6.05
C VAL A 603 15.70 18.35 5.22
N LEU A 604 15.24 19.45 5.83
CA LEU A 604 15.06 20.72 5.13
C LEU A 604 16.37 21.34 4.66
N TYR A 605 17.39 21.29 5.50
CA TYR A 605 18.73 21.75 5.15
C TYR A 605 19.30 20.96 3.96
N TYR A 606 19.23 19.62 3.99
CA TYR A 606 19.73 18.81 2.89
C TYR A 606 18.88 18.91 1.63
N LEU A 607 17.58 19.20 1.75
CA LEU A 607 16.70 19.47 0.62
C LEU A 607 17.09 20.80 -0.06
N ALA A 608 17.23 21.88 0.71
CA ALA A 608 17.64 23.18 0.21
C ALA A 608 19.05 23.16 -0.40
N THR A 609 20.00 22.46 0.22
CA THR A 609 21.36 22.32 -0.32
C THR A 609 21.45 21.37 -1.51
N THR A 610 20.49 20.48 -1.72
CA THR A 610 20.35 19.71 -2.98
C THR A 610 19.73 20.58 -4.08
N ALA A 611 18.88 21.54 -3.72
CA ALA A 611 18.29 22.53 -4.63
C ALA A 611 19.30 23.60 -5.10
N GLN A 612 20.36 23.85 -4.32
CA GLN A 612 21.47 24.73 -4.72
C GLN A 612 22.29 24.11 -5.84
N SER A 613 22.55 24.87 -6.91
CA SER A 613 23.30 24.38 -8.08
C SER A 613 24.81 24.64 -7.97
N GLY A 614 25.57 23.83 -8.71
CA GLY A 614 27.03 23.67 -8.60
C GLY A 614 27.39 22.18 -8.50
N SER A 615 28.03 21.63 -9.55
CA SER A 615 28.17 20.18 -9.78
C SER A 615 28.67 19.32 -8.59
N PRO A 616 29.58 19.77 -7.70
CA PRO A 616 29.99 18.96 -6.54
C PRO A 616 28.98 18.96 -5.37
N ILE A 617 28.21 20.04 -5.19
CA ILE A 617 27.35 20.24 -4.02
C ILE A 617 26.13 19.32 -4.08
N ALA A 618 25.42 19.31 -5.21
CA ALA A 618 24.25 18.45 -5.40
C ALA A 618 24.57 16.95 -5.32
N VAL A 619 25.73 16.54 -5.86
CA VAL A 619 26.19 15.13 -5.85
C VAL A 619 26.50 14.65 -4.44
N ASN A 620 27.09 15.50 -3.60
CA ASN A 620 27.43 15.14 -2.22
C ASN A 620 26.22 15.17 -1.28
N ASN A 621 25.25 16.05 -1.54
CA ASN A 621 24.14 16.29 -0.62
C ASN A 621 22.96 15.32 -0.81
N ILE A 622 22.78 14.72 -2.00
CA ILE A 622 21.68 13.77 -2.22
C ILE A 622 21.74 12.57 -1.27
N ALA A 623 22.94 12.08 -0.96
CA ALA A 623 23.13 10.96 -0.03
C ALA A 623 22.75 11.35 1.41
N ALA A 624 23.05 12.60 1.80
CA ALA A 624 22.66 13.15 3.10
C ALA A 624 21.16 13.43 3.21
N LEU A 625 20.55 13.97 2.14
CA LEU A 625 19.09 14.13 2.03
C LEU A 625 18.39 12.78 2.13
N LYS A 626 18.83 11.79 1.36
CA LYS A 626 18.31 10.44 1.43
C LYS A 626 18.41 9.88 2.86
N LYS A 627 19.59 9.97 3.47
CA LYS A 627 19.83 9.46 4.83
C LYS A 627 18.94 10.13 5.87
N SER A 628 18.78 11.46 5.82
CA SER A 628 17.92 12.20 6.76
C SER A 628 16.44 11.85 6.59
N VAL A 629 15.95 11.78 5.35
CA VAL A 629 14.57 11.34 5.06
C VAL A 629 14.33 9.89 5.52
N ASP A 630 15.27 8.98 5.24
CA ASP A 630 15.17 7.58 5.67
C ASP A 630 15.19 7.43 7.20
N ALA A 631 16.01 8.21 7.90
CA ALA A 631 16.05 8.23 9.36
C ALA A 631 14.73 8.72 9.97
N LEU A 632 14.18 9.82 9.44
CA LEU A 632 12.89 10.36 9.88
C LEU A 632 11.74 9.38 9.59
N TYR A 633 11.78 8.71 8.43
CA TYR A 633 10.84 7.66 8.06
C TYR A 633 10.93 6.44 8.97
N ASN A 634 12.13 5.98 9.31
CA ASN A 634 12.33 4.92 10.29
C ASN A 634 11.80 5.29 11.68
N GLU A 635 11.95 6.56 12.09
CA GLU A 635 11.51 7.04 13.39
C GLU A 635 9.99 7.23 13.48
N ARG A 636 9.33 7.70 12.41
CA ARG A 636 7.93 8.19 12.49
C ARG A 636 7.00 7.72 11.38
N GLY A 637 7.53 7.26 10.24
CA GLY A 637 6.75 7.08 9.01
C GLY A 637 6.36 5.64 8.65
N LEU A 638 7.08 4.63 9.16
CA LEU A 638 6.94 3.21 8.75
C LEU A 638 5.52 2.64 8.85
N GLN A 639 4.76 3.11 9.84
CA GLN A 639 3.43 2.63 10.21
C GLN A 639 2.44 3.81 10.29
N SER A 640 2.68 4.87 9.51
CA SER A 640 1.79 6.02 9.34
C SER A 640 0.60 5.70 8.41
N ALA A 641 -0.25 6.68 8.08
CA ALA A 641 -1.41 6.52 7.21
C ALA A 641 -1.14 5.73 5.91
N MET A 642 0.05 5.91 5.30
CA MET A 642 0.40 5.24 4.06
C MET A 642 0.55 3.72 4.22
N SER A 643 0.77 3.22 5.43
CA SER A 643 0.80 1.77 5.71
C SER A 643 -0.57 1.12 5.59
N LEU A 644 -1.64 1.89 5.79
CA LEU A 644 -3.01 1.40 5.68
C LEU A 644 -3.32 0.98 4.24
N VAL A 645 -2.69 1.58 3.22
CA VAL A 645 -2.91 1.22 1.81
C VAL A 645 -2.74 -0.29 1.56
N SER A 646 -1.81 -0.95 2.25
CA SER A 646 -1.69 -2.41 2.17
C SER A 646 -2.86 -3.15 2.85
N LEU A 647 -3.27 -2.67 4.02
CA LEU A 647 -4.36 -3.27 4.79
C LEU A 647 -5.68 -3.22 4.02
N VAL A 648 -5.96 -2.10 3.36
CA VAL A 648 -7.22 -1.85 2.66
C VAL A 648 -7.36 -2.58 1.34
N ASP A 649 -6.25 -2.93 0.70
CA ASP A 649 -6.25 -3.56 -0.63
C ASP A 649 -5.97 -5.06 -0.56
N GLN A 650 -5.24 -5.53 0.45
CA GLN A 650 -4.81 -6.93 0.58
C GLN A 650 -5.23 -7.61 1.89
N GLY A 651 -5.94 -6.90 2.78
CA GLY A 651 -6.33 -7.40 4.10
C GLY A 651 -5.16 -7.65 5.05
N GLY A 652 -3.98 -7.06 4.81
CA GLY A 652 -2.82 -7.31 5.66
C GLY A 652 -1.63 -6.37 5.40
N PRO A 653 -0.65 -6.35 6.32
CA PRO A 653 0.50 -5.47 6.25
C PRO A 653 1.38 -5.76 5.04
N ALA A 654 2.14 -4.74 4.64
CA ALA A 654 3.17 -4.86 3.62
C ALA A 654 4.26 -5.85 4.04
N LYS A 655 4.68 -6.71 3.09
CA LYS A 655 5.75 -7.70 3.28
C LYS A 655 7.17 -7.19 2.97
N VAL A 656 7.32 -5.89 2.72
CA VAL A 656 8.63 -5.35 2.34
C VAL A 656 9.54 -5.31 3.56
N GLU A 657 10.77 -5.77 3.36
CA GLU A 657 11.79 -5.88 4.38
C GLU A 657 12.95 -4.91 4.09
N ALA A 658 13.66 -4.52 5.15
CA ALA A 658 14.90 -3.78 5.06
C ALA A 658 15.98 -4.65 4.41
N LYS A 659 16.86 -4.05 3.62
CA LYS A 659 17.93 -4.78 2.92
C LYS A 659 18.94 -5.31 3.95
N PRO A 660 19.25 -6.63 3.95
CA PRO A 660 20.29 -7.18 4.80
C PRO A 660 21.66 -6.68 4.35
N GLU A 661 22.69 -6.89 5.18
CA GLU A 661 24.07 -6.70 4.76
C GLU A 661 24.46 -7.76 3.71
N GLY A 662 25.25 -7.37 2.72
CA GLY A 662 25.73 -8.26 1.66
C GLY A 662 24.76 -8.49 0.49
N LEU A 663 24.91 -9.64 -0.18
CA LEU A 663 24.12 -10.02 -1.36
C LEU A 663 22.78 -10.63 -0.95
N TYR A 664 21.70 -10.21 -1.61
CA TYR A 664 20.37 -10.75 -1.40
C TYR A 664 19.64 -10.97 -2.73
N VAL A 665 18.80 -12.02 -2.78
CA VAL A 665 18.06 -12.43 -3.99
C VAL A 665 16.55 -12.21 -3.89
N SER A 666 16.05 -11.98 -2.67
CA SER A 666 14.63 -11.72 -2.43
C SER A 666 14.26 -10.31 -2.85
N ARG A 667 13.24 -10.19 -3.70
CA ARG A 667 12.70 -8.90 -4.18
C ARG A 667 11.80 -8.21 -3.15
N ASN A 668 11.57 -8.85 -2.00
CA ASN A 668 10.89 -8.23 -0.87
C ASN A 668 11.82 -7.29 -0.09
N PHE A 669 13.15 -7.39 -0.27
CA PHE A 669 14.12 -6.42 0.26
C PHE A 669 14.09 -5.12 -0.56
N ALA A 670 12.99 -4.39 -0.43
CA ALA A 670 12.72 -3.15 -1.16
C ALA A 670 12.83 -1.91 -0.27
N GLU A 671 13.01 -2.04 1.05
CA GLU A 671 13.34 -0.91 1.93
C GLU A 671 14.85 -0.62 1.94
N GLU A 672 15.28 0.40 2.68
CA GLU A 672 16.71 0.70 2.82
C GLU A 672 17.41 -0.31 3.72
N LYS A 673 18.74 -0.17 3.84
CA LYS A 673 19.55 -1.09 4.63
C LYS A 673 19.07 -1.15 6.08
N ILE A 674 19.21 -2.32 6.69
CA ILE A 674 18.74 -2.61 8.05
C ILE A 674 19.40 -1.73 9.14
N ASP A 675 20.57 -1.16 8.87
CA ASP A 675 21.24 -0.17 9.73
C ASP A 675 20.56 1.21 9.72
N THR A 676 19.78 1.49 8.68
CA THR A 676 19.06 2.75 8.48
C THR A 676 17.58 2.60 8.84
N ILE A 677 16.98 1.45 8.51
CA ILE A 677 15.56 1.14 8.73
C ILE A 677 15.43 -0.02 9.74
N ASP A 678 15.98 0.16 10.93
CA ASP A 678 16.06 -0.89 11.95
C ASP A 678 14.73 -1.13 12.70
N ASN A 679 13.83 -0.16 12.70
CA ASN A 679 12.51 -0.29 13.33
C ASN A 679 11.55 -1.15 12.50
N LEU A 680 11.83 -1.40 11.21
CA LEU A 680 11.00 -2.23 10.37
C LEU A 680 11.16 -3.72 10.70
N SER A 681 10.06 -4.37 11.08
CA SER A 681 10.03 -5.82 11.27
C SER A 681 8.82 -6.42 10.56
N GLN A 682 9.08 -7.29 9.57
CA GLN A 682 8.05 -7.83 8.68
C GLN A 682 8.19 -9.34 8.40
N LYS A 683 9.00 -10.08 9.18
CA LYS A 683 9.25 -11.52 8.94
C LYS A 683 7.97 -12.35 8.94
N ASN A 684 6.94 -11.95 9.70
CA ASN A 684 5.67 -12.67 9.81
C ASN A 684 4.48 -12.00 9.11
N SER A 685 4.68 -10.83 8.48
CA SER A 685 3.63 -10.05 7.77
C SER A 685 2.90 -10.86 6.69
N SER A 686 3.65 -11.63 5.91
CA SER A 686 3.13 -12.39 4.77
C SER A 686 2.10 -13.46 5.13
N ARG A 687 1.96 -13.81 6.42
CA ARG A 687 0.93 -14.71 6.93
C ARG A 687 -0.48 -14.13 6.80
N PHE A 688 -0.61 -12.81 6.80
CA PHE A 688 -1.89 -12.10 6.70
C PHE A 688 -2.37 -12.03 5.24
N GLN A 689 -1.47 -12.20 4.27
CA GLN A 689 -1.82 -12.04 2.86
C GLN A 689 -2.66 -13.21 2.33
N ALA A 690 -3.76 -12.88 1.64
CA ALA A 690 -4.74 -13.84 1.13
C ALA A 690 -4.17 -14.96 0.25
N HIS A 691 -3.21 -14.62 -0.62
CA HIS A 691 -2.65 -15.55 -1.60
C HIS A 691 -1.61 -16.54 -1.02
N LYS A 692 -1.26 -16.43 0.27
CA LYS A 692 -0.22 -17.26 0.91
C LYS A 692 -0.78 -18.28 1.90
N LYS A 693 -1.17 -17.84 3.10
CA LYS A 693 -1.50 -18.75 4.22
C LYS A 693 -2.93 -18.61 4.73
N LEU A 694 -3.70 -17.67 4.17
CA LEU A 694 -5.06 -17.38 4.62
C LEU A 694 -5.97 -18.62 4.59
N THR A 695 -6.09 -19.26 3.43
CA THR A 695 -6.96 -20.43 3.24
C THR A 695 -6.62 -21.55 4.21
N GLY A 696 -5.32 -21.88 4.35
CA GLY A 696 -4.86 -22.90 5.30
C GLY A 696 -5.27 -22.58 6.74
N MET A 697 -5.05 -21.34 7.18
CA MET A 697 -5.43 -20.91 8.54
C MET A 697 -6.94 -20.94 8.77
N MET A 698 -7.76 -20.59 7.77
CA MET A 698 -9.22 -20.69 7.88
C MET A 698 -9.68 -22.14 8.08
N PHE A 699 -9.07 -23.09 7.36
CA PHE A 699 -9.35 -24.52 7.54
C PHE A 699 -8.81 -25.06 8.86
N ASP A 700 -7.61 -24.66 9.25
CA ASP A 700 -6.97 -25.10 10.50
C ASP A 700 -7.77 -24.60 11.71
N ALA A 701 -8.31 -23.38 11.66
CA ALA A 701 -9.15 -22.83 12.71
C ALA A 701 -10.45 -23.63 12.90
N ILE A 702 -11.06 -24.17 11.85
CA ILE A 702 -12.26 -25.02 11.97
C ILE A 702 -11.98 -26.26 12.83
N ASP A 703 -10.73 -26.75 12.84
CA ASP A 703 -10.27 -27.91 13.61
C ASP A 703 -9.51 -27.54 14.90
N GLY A 704 -9.48 -26.26 15.30
CA GLY A 704 -8.77 -25.85 16.51
C GLY A 704 -7.25 -25.71 16.37
N ASN A 705 -6.75 -25.44 15.17
CA ASN A 705 -5.34 -25.24 14.85
C ASN A 705 -4.47 -26.41 15.31
N LEU A 706 -4.70 -27.59 14.69
CA LEU A 706 -4.01 -28.82 15.03
C LEU A 706 -2.49 -28.66 14.93
N GLN A 707 -1.78 -29.20 15.93
CA GLN A 707 -0.32 -29.20 15.88
C GLN A 707 0.15 -30.40 15.07
N ASN A 708 1.01 -30.16 14.07
CA ASN A 708 1.68 -31.23 13.37
C ASN A 708 2.83 -31.80 14.21
N TRP A 709 3.17 -33.06 13.97
CA TRP A 709 4.19 -33.80 14.70
C TRP A 709 5.56 -33.09 14.68
N TRP A 710 5.93 -32.49 13.55
CA TRP A 710 7.17 -31.76 13.37
C TRP A 710 7.29 -30.47 14.21
N ALA A 711 6.20 -29.69 14.33
CA ALA A 711 6.17 -28.49 15.16
C ALA A 711 6.40 -28.83 16.63
N ARG A 712 5.91 -30.00 17.07
CA ARG A 712 6.08 -30.47 18.45
C ARG A 712 7.51 -30.91 18.74
N MET A 713 8.17 -31.61 17.81
CA MET A 713 9.58 -31.98 17.94
C MET A 713 10.51 -30.76 18.01
N LYS A 714 10.23 -29.67 17.30
CA LYS A 714 11.01 -28.42 17.40
C LYS A 714 10.78 -27.65 18.72
N SER A 715 9.69 -27.91 19.43
CA SER A 715 9.28 -27.17 20.63
C SER A 715 9.70 -27.79 21.96
N THR A 716 10.19 -29.03 21.96
CA THR A 716 10.64 -29.71 23.19
C THR A 716 12.14 -29.46 23.42
N ARG A 717 12.54 -29.23 24.69
CA ARG A 717 13.96 -29.10 25.09
C ARG A 717 14.84 -30.30 24.66
N LEU A 718 14.22 -31.46 24.42
CA LEU A 718 14.87 -32.66 23.87
C LEU A 718 15.19 -32.57 22.36
N GLY A 719 14.45 -31.80 21.56
CA GLY A 719 14.72 -31.65 20.13
C GLY A 719 16.01 -30.87 19.81
N VAL A 720 16.45 -30.00 20.72
CA VAL A 720 17.70 -29.23 20.61
C VAL A 720 18.93 -30.07 21.06
N VAL A 721 18.73 -31.08 21.91
CA VAL A 721 19.80 -31.95 22.43
C VAL A 721 19.87 -33.30 21.68
N GLY A 722 18.77 -33.74 21.08
CA GLY A 722 18.66 -35.04 20.39
C GLY A 722 19.28 -35.10 18.99
N ALA A 723 19.73 -33.98 18.42
CA ALA A 723 20.41 -33.97 17.13
C ALA A 723 21.84 -34.57 17.18
N VAL A 724 22.37 -34.88 18.37
CA VAL A 724 23.76 -35.35 18.57
C VAL A 724 23.89 -36.85 18.86
N VAL A 725 22.81 -37.58 19.14
CA VAL A 725 22.89 -39.04 19.45
C VAL A 725 21.82 -39.81 18.68
N GLY A 726 22.18 -40.25 17.47
CA GLY A 726 21.41 -41.23 16.71
C GLY A 726 21.46 -42.62 17.36
N ILE A 727 20.38 -43.40 17.19
CA ILE A 727 20.21 -44.82 17.54
C ILE A 727 19.33 -45.13 18.78
N VAL A 728 18.27 -44.36 19.10
CA VAL A 728 17.06 -44.87 19.84
C VAL A 728 15.81 -44.00 19.53
N THR A 729 15.16 -44.10 18.37
CA THR A 729 14.09 -43.13 17.98
C THR A 729 12.74 -43.70 17.50
N VAL A 730 12.47 -45.00 17.62
CA VAL A 730 11.15 -45.53 17.18
C VAL A 730 10.07 -45.44 18.28
N PHE A 731 10.40 -45.70 19.54
CA PHE A 731 9.45 -45.64 20.66
C PHE A 731 9.02 -44.21 21.09
N PRO A 732 9.93 -43.21 21.17
CA PRO A 732 9.54 -41.83 21.47
C PRO A 732 8.66 -41.21 20.37
N ALA A 733 8.88 -41.60 19.11
CA ALA A 733 8.10 -41.11 17.97
C ALA A 733 6.65 -41.59 18.03
N ALA A 734 6.41 -42.88 18.33
CA ALA A 734 5.06 -43.43 18.47
C ALA A 734 4.29 -42.83 19.65
N ILE A 735 4.93 -42.66 20.81
CA ILE A 735 4.32 -42.01 21.99
C ILE A 735 4.01 -40.53 21.70
N THR A 736 4.94 -39.81 21.05
CA THR A 736 4.72 -38.41 20.68
C THR A 736 3.64 -38.27 19.62
N ALA A 737 3.56 -39.20 18.65
CA ALA A 737 2.51 -39.25 17.65
C ALA A 737 1.15 -39.56 18.27
N TYR A 738 1.07 -40.53 19.18
CA TYR A 738 -0.15 -40.86 19.92
C TYR A 738 -0.63 -39.70 20.81
N ASN A 739 0.28 -39.07 21.56
CA ASN A 739 -0.05 -37.90 22.38
C ASN A 739 -0.49 -36.72 21.50
N THR A 740 0.13 -36.52 20.33
CA THR A 740 -0.29 -35.48 19.37
C THR A 740 -1.65 -35.79 18.77
N TYR A 741 -1.94 -37.05 18.43
CA TYR A 741 -3.25 -37.47 17.98
C TYR A 741 -4.32 -37.26 19.05
N LYS A 742 -4.05 -37.67 20.30
CA LYS A 742 -4.97 -37.49 21.42
C LYS A 742 -5.24 -36.00 21.70
N ASP A 743 -4.19 -35.19 21.83
CA ASP A 743 -4.33 -33.76 22.09
C ASP A 743 -5.04 -33.03 20.95
N ASN A 744 -4.78 -33.41 19.70
CA ASN A 744 -5.49 -32.89 18.54
C ASN A 744 -6.97 -33.27 18.58
N LYS A 745 -7.30 -34.53 18.91
CA LYS A 745 -8.69 -34.99 19.07
C LYS A 745 -9.41 -34.21 20.18
N ASP A 746 -8.75 -34.02 21.32
CA ASP A 746 -9.29 -33.28 22.46
C ASP A 746 -9.50 -31.80 22.11
N LYS A 747 -8.59 -31.19 21.33
CA LYS A 747 -8.75 -29.82 20.81
C LYS A 747 -9.92 -29.67 19.85
N VAL A 748 -10.09 -30.59 18.88
CA VAL A 748 -11.25 -30.56 17.97
C VAL A 748 -12.54 -30.62 18.77
N ALA A 749 -12.62 -31.54 19.74
CA ALA A 749 -13.79 -31.69 20.60
C ALA A 749 -14.06 -30.41 21.42
N ALA A 750 -13.01 -29.81 22.01
CA ALA A 750 -13.14 -28.57 22.77
C ALA A 750 -13.63 -27.39 21.91
N VAL A 751 -13.10 -27.24 20.68
CA VAL A 751 -13.53 -26.18 19.76
C VAL A 751 -14.94 -26.39 19.26
N ASN A 752 -15.35 -27.64 18.99
CA ASN A 752 -16.75 -27.95 18.67
C ASN A 752 -17.68 -27.61 19.83
N CYS A 753 -17.32 -28.02 21.05
CA CYS A 753 -18.07 -27.71 22.26
C CYS A 753 -18.20 -26.19 22.47
N SER A 754 -17.10 -25.44 22.36
CA SER A 754 -17.09 -23.97 22.47
C SER A 754 -18.03 -23.31 21.45
N ARG A 755 -18.02 -23.78 20.19
CA ARG A 755 -18.90 -23.25 19.15
C ARG A 755 -20.37 -23.61 19.37
N GLU A 756 -20.66 -24.83 19.83
CA GLU A 756 -22.02 -25.22 20.21
C GLU A 756 -22.53 -24.41 21.40
N GLU A 757 -21.68 -24.11 22.38
CA GLU A 757 -21.99 -23.20 23.48
C GLU A 757 -22.21 -21.76 22.98
N ALA A 758 -21.41 -21.29 22.03
CA ALA A 758 -21.60 -20.00 21.39
C ALA A 758 -22.96 -19.92 20.68
N VAL A 759 -23.38 -20.96 19.95
CA VAL A 759 -24.73 -21.03 19.35
C VAL A 759 -25.83 -21.01 20.41
N LYS A 760 -25.64 -21.66 21.57
CA LYS A 760 -26.62 -21.58 22.69
C LYS A 760 -26.75 -20.16 23.24
N GLN A 761 -25.72 -19.33 23.09
CA GLN A 761 -25.72 -17.91 23.42
C GLN A 761 -26.17 -17.03 22.24
N TYR A 762 -26.73 -17.63 21.19
CA TYR A 762 -27.13 -16.90 20.00
C TYR A 762 -28.08 -15.76 20.33
N THR A 763 -27.65 -14.56 19.97
CA THR A 763 -28.46 -13.36 20.06
C THR A 763 -28.32 -12.63 18.72
N PRO A 764 -29.39 -12.55 17.90
CA PRO A 764 -29.37 -11.69 16.73
C PRO A 764 -29.05 -10.28 17.22
N SER A 765 -27.95 -9.71 16.74
CA SER A 765 -27.44 -8.45 17.26
C SER A 765 -27.05 -7.53 16.13
N ILE A 766 -27.43 -6.28 16.27
CA ILE A 766 -26.93 -5.18 15.46
C ILE A 766 -25.51 -4.86 15.99
N PRO A 767 -24.56 -4.45 15.11
CA PRO A 767 -23.21 -4.09 15.54
C PRO A 767 -23.22 -3.03 16.65
N MET A 768 -22.25 -3.13 17.58
CA MET A 768 -22.19 -2.31 18.80
C MET A 768 -21.82 -0.85 18.53
N VAL A 769 -21.17 -0.62 17.39
CA VAL A 769 -20.80 0.68 16.82
C VAL A 769 -21.32 0.67 15.37
N SER A 770 -21.61 1.85 14.78
CA SER A 770 -22.31 2.04 13.50
C SER A 770 -21.93 1.03 12.38
N ARG A 771 -22.84 0.77 11.41
CA ARG A 771 -22.96 -0.28 10.35
C ARG A 771 -21.73 -0.52 9.45
N GLY A 772 -20.56 -0.55 10.06
CA GLY A 772 -19.33 -0.07 9.46
C GLY A 772 -18.73 -0.88 8.36
N LEU A 773 -18.90 -2.21 8.39
CA LEU A 773 -18.57 -3.09 7.27
C LEU A 773 -19.81 -3.91 6.87
N ALA A 774 -21.01 -3.50 7.30
CA ALA A 774 -22.27 -4.19 6.98
C ALA A 774 -22.91 -3.73 5.66
N GLY A 775 -22.37 -2.68 5.01
CA GLY A 775 -22.79 -2.24 3.66
C GLY A 775 -22.31 -3.15 2.52
N LEU A 776 -21.86 -4.37 2.83
CA LEU A 776 -21.17 -5.29 1.92
C LEU A 776 -22.09 -6.32 1.23
N GLY A 777 -23.39 -6.26 1.49
CA GLY A 777 -24.41 -7.08 0.84
C GLY A 777 -25.00 -6.32 -0.34
N CYS A 778 -24.90 -6.91 -1.54
CA CYS A 778 -25.47 -6.49 -2.82
C CYS A 778 -26.24 -5.16 -2.78
N SER A 779 -25.59 -4.06 -3.18
CA SER A 779 -26.37 -2.98 -3.79
C SER A 779 -27.05 -3.59 -5.00
N GLY A 780 -28.38 -3.62 -4.98
CA GLY A 780 -29.21 -4.10 -6.06
C GLY A 780 -29.11 -3.18 -7.27
N ASN A 781 -27.97 -3.16 -7.97
CA ASN A 781 -27.91 -2.77 -9.37
C ASN A 781 -28.07 -4.03 -10.22
N ALA A 782 -29.27 -4.61 -10.16
CA ALA A 782 -29.78 -5.49 -11.19
C ALA A 782 -30.24 -4.62 -12.37
N ALA A 783 -29.29 -4.06 -13.10
CA ALA A 783 -29.48 -3.52 -14.44
C ALA A 783 -28.13 -3.57 -15.15
N ASN A 784 -28.09 -4.22 -16.32
CA ASN A 784 -26.92 -4.45 -17.20
C ASN A 784 -26.13 -5.77 -16.96
N PHE A 785 -26.82 -6.85 -16.65
CA PHE A 785 -26.45 -8.16 -17.21
C PHE A 785 -27.37 -8.43 -18.41
N ASP A 786 -27.07 -7.77 -19.53
CA ASP A 786 -27.71 -8.13 -20.80
C ASP A 786 -26.91 -9.25 -21.47
N ASP A 787 -27.62 -10.36 -21.53
CA ASP A 787 -27.56 -11.53 -22.39
C ASP A 787 -26.88 -11.34 -23.77
N ASP A 788 -25.58 -11.67 -23.86
CA ASP A 788 -24.93 -11.90 -25.16
C ASP A 788 -25.12 -13.36 -25.60
N ARG A 789 -26.26 -13.53 -26.26
CA ARG A 789 -26.66 -14.52 -27.27
C ARG A 789 -25.55 -15.50 -27.72
N CYS A 790 -25.65 -16.74 -27.25
CA CYS A 790 -25.23 -17.91 -28.02
C CYS A 790 -26.17 -18.09 -29.21
N GLY A 791 -25.70 -17.77 -30.41
CA GLY A 791 -26.39 -18.05 -31.67
C GLY A 791 -26.49 -19.55 -31.94
N GLU A 792 -27.72 -20.02 -32.03
CA GLU A 792 -28.09 -21.33 -32.56
C GLU A 792 -27.57 -21.53 -33.98
N ASN A 793 -26.99 -22.70 -34.24
CA ASN A 793 -26.97 -23.28 -35.59
C ASN A 793 -27.22 -24.79 -35.49
N THR A 794 -28.48 -25.17 -35.58
CA THR A 794 -28.94 -26.54 -35.82
C THR A 794 -28.88 -26.90 -37.30
N LYS A 795 -28.28 -28.06 -37.61
CA LYS A 795 -28.55 -29.00 -38.73
C LYS A 795 -27.38 -30.02 -38.69
N GLY A 796 -27.51 -31.34 -38.54
CA GLY A 796 -28.58 -32.30 -38.75
C GLY A 796 -27.94 -33.54 -39.44
N LYS A 797 -28.40 -34.74 -39.07
CA LYS A 797 -28.04 -36.10 -39.57
C LYS A 797 -26.79 -36.74 -38.93
N ALA A 798 -26.71 -38.05 -38.74
CA ALA A 798 -27.64 -39.17 -38.58
C ALA A 798 -26.79 -40.37 -38.11
N LYS A 799 -27.39 -41.26 -37.31
CA LYS A 799 -27.08 -42.68 -37.02
C LYS A 799 -25.75 -43.29 -37.52
N ASP A 800 -25.04 -43.98 -36.63
CA ASP A 800 -24.98 -45.46 -36.66
C ASP A 800 -24.39 -46.08 -35.38
N ASN A 801 -24.90 -47.27 -35.07
CA ASN A 801 -24.51 -48.19 -34.00
C ASN A 801 -23.12 -48.79 -34.25
N GLU A 802 -22.36 -49.09 -33.19
CA GLU A 802 -21.82 -50.44 -33.01
C GLU A 802 -21.31 -50.73 -31.58
N MET A 803 -21.69 -51.91 -31.10
CA MET A 803 -21.24 -52.54 -29.86
C MET A 803 -19.82 -53.07 -30.01
N GLY A 804 -19.00 -52.94 -28.97
CA GLY A 804 -17.67 -53.56 -28.91
C GLY A 804 -17.20 -53.80 -27.47
N ASN A 805 -17.61 -54.93 -26.91
CA ASN A 805 -17.20 -55.47 -25.61
C ASN A 805 -15.71 -55.87 -25.63
N LYS A 806 -14.90 -55.51 -24.61
CA LYS A 806 -13.78 -56.35 -24.14
C LYS A 806 -13.23 -55.94 -22.76
N LYS A 807 -12.94 -56.99 -21.99
CA LYS A 807 -12.52 -57.05 -20.60
C LYS A 807 -11.08 -56.57 -20.35
N GLY A 808 -10.90 -55.85 -19.24
CA GLY A 808 -9.99 -56.17 -18.12
C GLY A 808 -8.47 -56.19 -18.33
N LEU A 809 -7.76 -55.35 -17.57
CA LEU A 809 -6.61 -55.72 -16.72
C LEU A 809 -6.14 -54.46 -15.96
N GLY A 810 -5.92 -54.61 -14.65
CA GLY A 810 -5.53 -53.52 -13.77
C GLY A 810 -4.04 -53.19 -13.82
N SER A 811 -3.70 -52.00 -13.33
CA SER A 811 -2.40 -51.73 -12.73
C SER A 811 -2.46 -50.43 -11.91
N THR A 812 -2.25 -50.59 -10.60
CA THR A 812 -1.50 -49.70 -9.69
C THR A 812 -1.63 -48.18 -9.85
N LEU A 813 -2.39 -47.60 -8.91
CA LEU A 813 -2.26 -46.21 -8.46
C LEU A 813 -0.79 -45.90 -8.15
N THR A 814 -0.20 -44.96 -8.89
CA THR A 814 1.01 -44.27 -8.47
C THR A 814 0.61 -42.85 -8.10
N LEU A 815 0.55 -42.59 -6.79
CA LEU A 815 0.39 -41.24 -6.24
C LEU A 815 1.68 -40.47 -6.54
N VAL A 816 1.64 -39.65 -7.60
CA VAL A 816 2.64 -38.60 -7.81
C VAL A 816 2.32 -37.48 -6.83
N VAL A 817 3.09 -37.45 -5.73
CA VAL A 817 3.18 -36.30 -4.84
C VAL A 817 4.04 -35.27 -5.57
N GLU A 818 3.42 -34.16 -5.99
CA GLU A 818 4.16 -32.97 -6.43
C GLU A 818 4.95 -32.42 -5.23
N PRO A 819 6.25 -32.12 -5.37
CA PRO A 819 7.03 -31.53 -4.28
C PRO A 819 6.64 -30.07 -4.07
N ASP A 820 6.34 -29.72 -2.82
CA ASP A 820 6.12 -28.34 -2.35
C ASP A 820 7.29 -27.41 -2.74
N GLU A 821 6.98 -26.33 -3.44
CA GLU A 821 7.88 -25.21 -3.80
C GLU A 821 8.23 -24.31 -2.58
N ASP A 822 8.45 -24.89 -1.41
CA ASP A 822 8.89 -24.19 -0.19
C ASP A 822 10.32 -24.63 0.19
N SER A 823 11.31 -24.23 -0.62
CA SER A 823 12.71 -24.27 -0.17
C SER A 823 13.06 -22.95 0.53
N GLU A 824 12.94 -22.93 1.86
CA GLU A 824 13.70 -21.99 2.69
C GLU A 824 15.19 -22.23 2.39
N GLY A 825 15.83 -21.27 1.71
CA GLY A 825 17.27 -21.30 1.50
C GLY A 825 18.02 -21.28 2.85
N PRO A 826 19.19 -21.94 2.96
CA PRO A 826 19.87 -22.09 4.23
C PRO A 826 20.35 -20.73 4.76
N GLU A 827 20.02 -20.46 6.02
CA GLU A 827 20.63 -19.40 6.82
C GLU A 827 22.14 -19.72 6.95
N TYR A 828 23.01 -18.92 6.33
CA TYR A 828 24.43 -18.90 6.66
C TYR A 828 24.66 -17.83 7.72
N HIS A 829 25.19 -18.27 8.86
CA HIS A 829 25.61 -17.45 10.00
C HIS A 829 26.84 -16.59 9.70
#